data_AF-A0A2W1B2U2-F1
#
_entry.id   AF-A0A2W1B2U2-F1
#
_cell.length_a   1.000
_cell.length_b   1.000
_cell.length_c   1.000
_cell.angle_alpha   90.00
_cell.angle_beta   90.00
_cell.angle_gamma   90.00
#
_symmetry.space_group_name_H-M   'P 1'
#
loop_
_entity.id
_entity.type
_entity.pdbx_description
1 polymer ?
#
loop_
_entity_poly.entity_id
_entity_poly.type
_entity_poly.pdbx_seq_one_letter_code
_entity_poly.pdbx_strand_id
1 'polypeptide(L)'
;MGLSLYQQLCNLARMALGTGDSRDAAHPHTLAMDHLWKIALRANSTDVSMGAIQYLNSYYMGQQLQQEDDFVAKCMFHLSSAAERLITKKHTTDGEGTSTMCEEEPKEKTVDKLNIYEHMTEEAALQCIQRALLLLKTHLDTFKRRYAYHLRRWALAESGAWEGTCGGGGGGVRVTLQPAGAGPRASLALHHSDLVAHLRAHVHVWWEKQIQGEEGVTALSTDGPLRMITQGQELTIDYDERTLYDMGFKDNQLVFVSVGVGGRGAWAEWPSAQPAPARARLPTLLLLDPTYFHHLFTLMQALGQMKEPGANGEPVTHTKAQLLSRRVWDILQAVPLNPTLLEAFQNPTESKLPELLDPTSPQKLMYSLHIIDKLSSSNSGTPNVKENTVSTLSPLVTNEKSEEEKAAVENWNELFIKKGGLRLLYDIMMSGVLQRNDDSEWRQDCLALLLQLLCRIGTLPSTDPAQTPKLHPSLLSLMSVEETTERLISILCEAATLKEPTTYKTGFWGRAQVVQHAMRMCVWWARGGGDAVALAWSLRRAAPRLLLDDADPAVRREAGSALYRLCAGGEVAVLAPLLQLLLEHLPRAADMRPHPQPHHHHHHDVSIATFYQVVHHHAEEGKEPYGPACRDYFWLVCRLIDGLPEDFFKEGATSEDSGAPDLNELCEQIHSSLDKREIIERRTEPCTPDDGLYGQLSLLTHLVKHPLRFKMSEQGTRTLEMLVRGAPDNYMVLHNKLMEHHKPGYCLDAGPQSSYPWDYWPAEESRSECGYVGLTNLGATCYMASCMQHLYMMPQARAALLQADPAASRHSATLHEMQRMFAYLMESERKAYNPRSFCKVYQMDHQPLNTGEQKDMAEFFIDLVSKLEEMTPELKKLVKTLFCGVLSNNVVSLDCPHVSRTLEEFYTVRCQVADMRNLHQSLDEVTVKDTLEGDNCYTCSQCAAKVRAEKRACFKKLPRILCFNTMRYTFNMLTMLKEKVNTHFSFPMRLDMSGYVEKHLMPAQYQGKNK
;
A
#
# COMPACT_ATOMS: atom_id res chain seq x y z
N MET A 1 35.14 -24.71 12.23
CA MET A 1 35.68 -25.96 12.82
C MET A 1 35.80 -25.87 14.33
N GLY A 2 36.79 -25.17 14.91
CA GLY A 2 37.02 -25.15 16.38
C GLY A 2 35.77 -24.84 17.24
N LEU A 3 34.98 -23.82 16.88
CA LEU A 3 33.72 -23.51 17.57
C LEU A 3 32.69 -24.65 17.51
N SER A 4 32.58 -25.36 16.38
CA SER A 4 31.64 -26.48 16.24
C SER A 4 32.06 -27.68 17.10
N LEU A 5 33.36 -27.97 17.15
CA LEU A 5 33.92 -28.99 18.04
C LEU A 5 33.73 -28.60 19.52
N TYR A 6 33.86 -27.31 19.85
CA TYR A 6 33.57 -26.77 21.18
C TYR A 6 32.09 -26.89 21.56
N GLN A 7 31.17 -26.57 20.64
CA GLN A 7 29.71 -26.75 20.83
C GLN A 7 29.37 -28.25 21.04
N GLN A 8 29.98 -29.15 20.28
CA GLN A 8 29.82 -30.60 20.46
C GLN A 8 30.34 -31.05 21.83
N LEU A 9 31.51 -30.58 22.29
CA LEU A 9 32.03 -30.86 23.63
C LEU A 9 31.10 -30.31 24.73
N CYS A 10 30.55 -29.10 24.57
CA CYS A 10 29.58 -28.54 25.52
C CYS A 10 28.27 -29.35 25.57
N ASN A 11 27.79 -29.83 24.42
CA ASN A 11 26.62 -30.70 24.35
C ASN A 11 26.88 -32.08 24.98
N LEU A 12 28.07 -32.66 24.76
CA LEU A 12 28.51 -33.91 25.40
C LEU A 12 28.64 -33.75 26.92
N ALA A 13 29.23 -32.64 27.40
CA ALA A 13 29.30 -32.33 28.82
C ALA A 13 27.91 -32.18 29.46
N ARG A 14 26.96 -31.54 28.75
CA ARG A 14 25.56 -31.45 29.22
C ARG A 14 24.87 -32.81 29.28
N MET A 15 25.06 -33.66 28.27
CA MET A 15 24.51 -35.03 28.27
C MET A 15 25.09 -35.89 29.40
N ALA A 16 26.40 -35.76 29.69
CA ALA A 16 27.03 -36.45 30.81
C ALA A 16 26.56 -35.96 32.20
N LEU A 17 26.20 -34.68 32.32
CA LEU A 17 25.61 -34.12 33.55
C LEU A 17 24.14 -34.49 33.74
N GLY A 18 23.39 -34.69 32.64
CA GLY A 18 21.96 -35.04 32.68
C GLY A 18 21.63 -36.45 33.18
N THR A 19 22.63 -37.32 33.38
CA THR A 19 22.44 -38.72 33.83
C THR A 19 22.82 -38.96 35.29
N GLY A 20 23.23 -37.93 36.05
CA GLY A 20 23.76 -38.07 37.41
C GLY A 20 23.03 -37.22 38.44
N ASP A 21 22.29 -37.87 39.34
CA ASP A 21 21.61 -37.24 40.48
C ASP A 21 22.63 -36.87 41.59
N SER A 22 23.35 -35.75 41.42
CA SER A 22 24.23 -35.21 42.46
C SER A 22 24.36 -33.68 42.40
N ARG A 23 24.28 -33.03 43.58
CA ARG A 23 24.11 -31.57 43.71
C ARG A 23 25.39 -30.72 43.55
N ASP A 24 26.55 -31.32 43.30
CA ASP A 24 27.86 -30.64 43.32
C ASP A 24 28.55 -30.49 41.94
N ALA A 25 27.91 -30.88 40.84
CA ALA A 25 28.55 -30.98 39.53
C ALA A 25 28.56 -29.68 38.65
N ALA A 26 28.33 -28.50 39.24
CA ALA A 26 28.07 -27.25 38.49
C ALA A 26 29.28 -26.60 37.79
N HIS A 27 30.52 -27.03 38.09
CA HIS A 27 31.72 -26.26 37.73
C HIS A 27 32.12 -26.30 36.24
N PRO A 28 32.15 -27.46 35.54
CA PRO A 28 32.69 -27.54 34.17
C PRO A 28 31.83 -26.82 33.13
N HIS A 29 30.50 -26.94 33.24
CA HIS A 29 29.56 -26.32 32.29
C HIS A 29 29.55 -24.79 32.42
N THR A 30 29.66 -24.27 33.64
CA THR A 30 29.74 -22.82 33.91
C THR A 30 30.98 -22.22 33.26
N LEU A 31 32.16 -22.82 33.48
CA LEU A 31 33.40 -22.38 32.85
C LEU A 31 33.31 -22.41 31.31
N ALA A 32 32.65 -23.42 30.74
CA ALA A 32 32.45 -23.54 29.30
C ALA A 32 31.53 -22.43 28.74
N MET A 33 30.49 -22.04 29.48
CA MET A 33 29.65 -20.91 29.07
C MET A 33 30.42 -19.58 29.13
N ASP A 34 31.24 -19.34 30.15
CA ASP A 34 32.05 -18.10 30.25
C ASP A 34 33.05 -17.95 29.09
N HIS A 35 33.64 -19.05 28.62
CA HIS A 35 34.46 -19.06 27.41
C HIS A 35 33.63 -18.76 26.16
N LEU A 36 32.40 -19.25 26.07
CA LEU A 36 31.50 -18.96 24.95
C LEU A 36 31.06 -17.50 24.92
N TRP A 37 30.76 -16.87 26.07
CA TRP A 37 30.54 -15.42 26.20
C TRP A 37 31.76 -14.62 25.71
N LYS A 38 32.98 -15.02 26.11
CA LYS A 38 34.22 -14.39 25.62
C LYS A 38 34.38 -14.53 24.10
N ILE A 39 34.05 -15.68 23.51
CA ILE A 39 34.09 -15.87 22.05
C ILE A 39 33.03 -15.00 21.35
N ALA A 40 31.79 -15.03 21.84
CA ALA A 40 30.67 -14.25 21.29
C ALA A 40 30.97 -12.76 21.24
N LEU A 41 31.58 -12.21 22.30
CA LEU A 41 31.88 -10.78 22.40
C LEU A 41 33.24 -10.39 21.79
N ARG A 42 34.30 -11.19 21.95
CA ARG A 42 35.69 -10.78 21.70
C ARG A 42 36.40 -11.45 20.51
N ALA A 43 35.82 -12.45 19.83
CA ALA A 43 36.50 -13.11 18.69
C ALA A 43 36.75 -12.16 17.50
N ASN A 44 37.89 -12.22 16.80
CA ASN A 44 38.12 -11.29 15.68
C ASN A 44 37.21 -11.56 14.47
N SER A 45 36.88 -12.82 14.18
CA SER A 45 35.92 -13.19 13.13
C SER A 45 34.48 -12.88 13.54
N THR A 46 33.73 -12.25 12.63
CA THR A 46 32.29 -12.03 12.74
C THR A 46 31.51 -13.35 12.83
N ASP A 47 31.84 -14.31 11.98
CA ASP A 47 31.06 -15.55 11.83
C ASP A 47 31.22 -16.45 13.06
N VAL A 48 32.42 -16.47 13.65
CA VAL A 48 32.70 -17.16 14.92
C VAL A 48 31.95 -16.50 16.08
N SER A 49 31.88 -15.17 16.11
CA SER A 49 31.08 -14.42 17.09
C SER A 49 29.58 -14.72 16.91
N MET A 50 29.06 -14.70 15.68
CA MET A 50 27.66 -14.99 15.37
C MET A 50 27.25 -16.43 15.72
N GLY A 51 28.09 -17.43 15.42
CA GLY A 51 27.84 -18.82 15.79
C GLY A 51 27.82 -19.05 17.32
N ALA A 52 28.60 -18.27 18.07
CA ALA A 52 28.57 -18.29 19.54
C ALA A 52 27.32 -17.58 20.09
N ILE A 53 26.93 -16.44 19.50
CA ILE A 53 25.69 -15.70 19.82
C ILE A 53 24.46 -16.61 19.60
N GLN A 54 24.36 -17.26 18.44
CA GLN A 54 23.26 -18.18 18.13
C GLN A 54 23.15 -19.31 19.15
N TYR A 55 24.28 -19.92 19.54
CA TYR A 55 24.28 -20.97 20.56
C TYR A 55 23.88 -20.45 21.94
N LEU A 56 24.33 -19.27 22.35
CA LEU A 56 23.91 -18.66 23.63
C LEU A 56 22.39 -18.44 23.66
N ASN A 57 21.82 -17.85 22.62
CA ASN A 57 20.36 -17.68 22.50
C ASN A 57 19.64 -19.03 22.55
N SER A 58 20.08 -20.03 21.76
CA SER A 58 19.48 -21.37 21.77
C SER A 58 19.57 -22.05 23.14
N TYR A 59 20.67 -21.86 23.87
CA TYR A 59 20.85 -22.39 25.22
C TYR A 59 19.89 -21.74 26.22
N TYR A 60 19.90 -20.41 26.36
CA TYR A 60 19.06 -19.71 27.34
C TYR A 60 17.56 -19.85 27.02
N MET A 61 17.17 -19.83 25.73
CA MET A 61 15.80 -20.12 25.29
C MET A 61 15.38 -21.58 25.53
N GLY A 62 16.33 -22.51 25.48
CA GLY A 62 16.09 -23.92 25.80
C GLY A 62 15.73 -24.15 27.27
N GLN A 63 16.17 -23.26 28.17
CA GLN A 63 15.90 -23.33 29.62
C GLN A 63 14.53 -22.73 30.02
N GLN A 64 13.61 -22.52 29.08
CA GLN A 64 12.26 -21.99 29.34
C GLN A 64 12.24 -20.70 30.20
N LEU A 65 13.18 -19.78 29.97
CA LEU A 65 13.37 -18.53 30.72
C LEU A 65 13.72 -18.71 32.22
N GLN A 66 14.15 -19.90 32.66
CA GLN A 66 14.55 -20.11 34.06
C GLN A 66 15.89 -19.44 34.43
N GLN A 67 16.74 -19.12 33.45
CA GLN A 67 18.05 -18.49 33.63
C GLN A 67 18.10 -17.06 33.04
N GLU A 68 16.95 -16.42 32.84
CA GLU A 68 16.88 -15.10 32.18
C GLU A 68 17.53 -13.99 33.01
N ASP A 69 17.38 -14.05 34.34
CA ASP A 69 18.00 -13.12 35.28
C ASP A 69 19.54 -13.07 35.13
N ASP A 70 20.18 -14.24 34.92
CA ASP A 70 21.62 -14.40 34.67
C ASP A 70 22.03 -13.89 33.28
N PHE A 71 21.22 -14.15 32.25
CA PHE A 71 21.47 -13.68 30.89
C PHE A 71 21.46 -12.15 30.81
N VAL A 72 20.40 -11.52 31.33
CA VAL A 72 20.26 -10.06 31.33
C VAL A 72 21.37 -9.42 32.16
N ALA A 73 21.67 -9.96 33.36
CA ALA A 73 22.77 -9.45 34.19
C ALA A 73 24.13 -9.51 33.48
N LYS A 74 24.45 -10.62 32.79
CA LYS A 74 25.71 -10.77 32.01
C LYS A 74 25.78 -9.86 30.81
N CYS A 75 24.69 -9.72 30.04
CA CYS A 75 24.59 -8.73 28.96
C CYS A 75 24.86 -7.32 29.48
N MET A 76 24.18 -6.93 30.56
CA MET A 76 24.29 -5.58 31.12
C MET A 76 25.65 -5.29 31.74
N PHE A 77 26.26 -6.26 32.44
CA PHE A 77 27.63 -6.16 32.95
C PHE A 77 28.65 -5.94 31.83
N HIS A 78 28.58 -6.70 30.74
CA HIS A 78 29.49 -6.53 29.60
C HIS A 78 29.26 -5.22 28.84
N LEU A 79 28.02 -4.69 28.82
CA LEU A 79 27.72 -3.37 28.27
C LEU A 79 28.26 -2.24 29.15
N SER A 80 28.00 -2.27 30.46
CA SER A 80 28.41 -1.20 31.38
C SER A 80 29.94 -1.12 31.53
N SER A 81 30.63 -2.24 31.75
CA SER A 81 32.10 -2.23 31.87
C SER A 81 32.82 -1.80 30.60
N ALA A 82 32.25 -2.08 29.42
CA ALA A 82 32.76 -1.56 28.15
C ALA A 82 32.46 -0.06 27.97
N ALA A 83 31.31 0.42 28.46
CA ALA A 83 30.95 1.85 28.45
C ALA A 83 31.86 2.68 29.36
N GLU A 84 32.10 2.23 30.59
CA GLU A 84 32.99 2.87 31.57
C GLU A 84 34.39 3.11 30.99
N ARG A 85 34.91 2.17 30.20
CA ARG A 85 36.21 2.29 29.53
C ARG A 85 36.25 3.42 28.49
N LEU A 86 35.13 3.69 27.82
CA LEU A 86 34.98 4.80 26.86
C LEU A 86 34.82 6.14 27.59
N ILE A 87 34.05 6.18 28.68
CA ILE A 87 33.79 7.39 29.47
C ILE A 87 35.06 7.87 30.19
N THR A 88 35.80 6.97 30.84
CA THR A 88 37.01 7.30 31.61
C THR A 88 38.12 7.95 30.77
N LYS A 89 38.24 7.58 29.49
CA LYS A 89 39.23 8.17 28.57
C LYS A 89 38.97 9.65 28.28
N LYS A 90 37.70 10.09 28.32
CA LYS A 90 37.30 11.48 28.02
C LYS A 90 37.79 12.47 29.08
N HIS A 91 37.89 12.04 30.35
CA HIS A 91 38.44 12.88 31.42
C HIS A 91 39.97 13.02 31.38
N THR A 92 40.69 12.14 30.67
CA THR A 92 42.17 12.20 30.57
C THR A 92 42.69 13.06 29.42
N THR A 93 41.85 13.44 28.45
CA THR A 93 42.26 14.23 27.28
C THR A 93 42.13 15.74 27.46
N ASP A 94 41.35 16.20 28.42
CA ASP A 94 41.07 17.64 28.65
C ASP A 94 42.07 18.29 29.64
N GLY A 95 43.21 17.64 29.91
CA GLY A 95 44.05 17.93 31.07
C GLY A 95 45.57 17.78 30.88
N GLU A 96 46.14 18.19 29.75
CA GLU A 96 47.61 18.35 29.64
C GLU A 96 48.06 19.77 30.05
N GLY A 97 48.43 19.90 31.31
CA GLY A 97 49.02 21.13 31.86
C GLY A 97 49.88 20.83 33.10
N THR A 98 51.20 21.01 32.96
CA THR A 98 52.24 20.92 34.02
C THR A 98 52.39 19.60 34.78
N SER A 99 53.39 18.81 34.37
CA SER A 99 54.00 17.77 35.20
C SER A 99 54.79 18.36 36.37
N THR A 100 54.45 17.98 37.60
CA THR A 100 55.36 18.11 38.75
C THR A 100 55.38 16.78 39.49
N MET A 101 56.58 16.29 39.82
CA MET A 101 56.73 15.01 40.51
C MET A 101 56.51 15.21 42.02
N CYS A 102 55.71 14.34 42.63
CA CYS A 102 55.79 14.01 44.06
C CYS A 102 55.55 12.50 44.22
N GLU A 103 56.38 11.85 45.03
CA GLU A 103 56.18 10.48 45.49
C GLU A 103 55.23 10.49 46.69
N GLU A 104 54.23 9.60 46.73
CA GLU A 104 53.57 9.18 47.98
C GLU A 104 53.29 7.68 47.98
N GLU A 105 53.33 7.10 49.18
CA GLU A 105 53.38 5.67 49.49
C GLU A 105 52.06 4.89 49.27
N PRO A 106 52.11 3.55 49.14
CA PRO A 106 50.94 2.74 48.82
C PRO A 106 49.97 2.63 50.01
N LYS A 107 48.80 3.25 49.89
CA LYS A 107 47.64 2.97 50.75
C LYS A 107 46.81 1.81 50.18
N GLU A 108 46.33 0.97 51.09
CA GLU A 108 45.65 -0.30 50.80
C GLU A 108 44.47 -0.12 49.84
N LYS A 109 44.50 -0.83 48.71
CA LYS A 109 43.30 -0.98 47.86
C LYS A 109 42.40 -2.05 48.48
N THR A 110 41.24 -1.64 48.97
CA THR A 110 40.08 -2.54 49.07
C THR A 110 39.80 -3.18 47.70
N VAL A 111 39.37 -4.43 47.71
CA VAL A 111 39.22 -5.26 46.50
C VAL A 111 37.91 -4.91 45.76
N ASP A 112 37.85 -3.70 45.21
CA ASP A 112 36.76 -3.23 44.36
C ASP A 112 37.13 -3.34 42.89
N LYS A 113 36.67 -4.44 42.29
CA LYS A 113 36.41 -4.66 40.85
C LYS A 113 37.34 -3.93 39.85
N LEU A 114 38.53 -4.51 39.60
CA LEU A 114 39.30 -4.21 38.38
C LEU A 114 38.40 -4.39 37.13
N ASN A 115 38.33 -3.38 36.27
CA ASN A 115 37.51 -3.47 35.08
C ASN A 115 38.23 -4.34 34.02
N ILE A 116 37.63 -5.50 33.72
CA ILE A 116 38.12 -6.52 32.75
C ILE A 116 38.24 -6.05 31.28
N TYR A 117 38.07 -4.74 31.04
CA TYR A 117 38.25 -4.04 29.75
C TYR A 117 39.32 -2.93 29.80
N GLU A 118 40.00 -2.67 30.93
CA GLU A 118 41.01 -1.60 31.08
C GLU A 118 42.07 -1.58 29.95
N HIS A 119 42.62 -2.76 29.62
CA HIS A 119 43.65 -2.92 28.59
C HIS A 119 43.14 -3.02 27.14
N MET A 120 41.83 -2.91 26.89
CA MET A 120 41.28 -2.99 25.52
C MET A 120 41.34 -1.64 24.79
N THR A 121 41.53 -1.71 23.46
CA THR A 121 41.44 -0.55 22.58
C THR A 121 39.99 -0.06 22.44
N GLU A 122 39.83 1.19 22.06
CA GLU A 122 38.53 1.84 21.87
C GLU A 122 37.67 1.13 20.81
N GLU A 123 38.28 0.75 19.68
CA GLU A 123 37.62 -0.04 18.63
C GLU A 123 37.13 -1.41 19.13
N ALA A 124 37.91 -2.06 20.01
CA ALA A 124 37.59 -3.36 20.58
C ALA A 124 36.51 -3.26 21.67
N ALA A 125 36.45 -2.16 22.42
CA ALA A 125 35.36 -1.86 23.33
C ALA A 125 34.05 -1.61 22.56
N LEU A 126 34.08 -0.80 21.49
CA LEU A 126 32.94 -0.58 20.60
C LEU A 126 32.48 -1.88 19.91
N GLN A 127 33.40 -2.76 19.52
CA GLN A 127 33.07 -4.08 18.97
C GLN A 127 32.43 -5.02 20.02
N CYS A 128 32.88 -4.96 21.27
CA CYS A 128 32.24 -5.69 22.37
C CYS A 128 30.80 -5.20 22.59
N ILE A 129 30.57 -3.89 22.63
CA ILE A 129 29.23 -3.27 22.73
C ILE A 129 28.36 -3.68 21.53
N GLN A 130 28.88 -3.60 20.30
CA GLN A 130 28.18 -4.01 19.08
C GLN A 130 27.61 -5.44 19.16
N ARG A 131 28.36 -6.35 19.78
CA ARG A 131 28.00 -7.77 19.90
C ARG A 131 27.12 -8.05 21.10
N ALA A 132 27.33 -7.38 22.22
CA ALA A 132 26.44 -7.49 23.38
C ALA A 132 25.03 -6.95 23.06
N LEU A 133 24.93 -5.81 22.34
CA LEU A 133 23.65 -5.29 21.85
C LEU A 133 23.01 -6.24 20.81
N LEU A 134 23.79 -6.86 19.93
CA LEU A 134 23.27 -7.82 18.95
C LEU A 134 22.77 -9.11 19.61
N LEU A 135 23.51 -9.64 20.58
CA LEU A 135 23.11 -10.79 21.40
C LEU A 135 21.79 -10.49 22.14
N LEU A 136 21.71 -9.34 22.82
CA LEU A 136 20.51 -8.93 23.55
C LEU A 136 19.30 -8.73 22.61
N LYS A 137 19.47 -8.03 21.48
CA LYS A 137 18.40 -7.81 20.49
C LYS A 137 17.90 -9.12 19.89
N THR A 138 18.81 -9.99 19.46
CA THR A 138 18.42 -11.30 18.88
C THR A 138 17.74 -12.20 19.89
N HIS A 139 18.14 -12.18 21.17
CA HIS A 139 17.45 -12.90 22.24
C HIS A 139 16.04 -12.33 22.47
N LEU A 140 15.86 -11.00 22.56
CA LEU A 140 14.54 -10.36 22.68
C LEU A 140 13.62 -10.68 21.50
N ASP A 141 14.12 -10.66 20.27
CA ASP A 141 13.35 -10.98 19.06
C ASP A 141 12.94 -12.47 19.04
N THR A 142 13.84 -13.39 19.44
CA THR A 142 13.51 -14.81 19.61
C THR A 142 12.46 -15.02 20.71
N PHE A 143 12.56 -14.32 21.83
CA PHE A 143 11.60 -14.39 22.94
C PHE A 143 10.20 -13.96 22.47
N LYS A 144 10.11 -12.81 21.79
CA LYS A 144 8.86 -12.28 21.26
C LYS A 144 8.17 -13.24 20.28
N ARG A 145 8.93 -13.86 19.36
CA ARG A 145 8.38 -14.85 18.42
C ARG A 145 7.94 -16.12 19.13
N ARG A 146 8.82 -16.69 19.96
CA ARG A 146 8.58 -17.98 20.64
C ARG A 146 7.41 -17.91 21.62
N TYR A 147 7.22 -16.78 22.31
CA TYR A 147 6.13 -16.59 23.29
C TYR A 147 4.97 -15.72 22.78
N ALA A 148 4.92 -15.43 21.46
CA ALA A 148 3.92 -14.57 20.81
C ALA A 148 2.47 -14.90 21.19
N TYR A 149 2.13 -16.20 21.27
CA TYR A 149 0.79 -16.67 21.67
C TYR A 149 0.41 -16.21 23.09
N HIS A 150 1.31 -16.42 24.07
CA HIS A 150 1.05 -16.07 25.47
C HIS A 150 1.02 -14.56 25.68
N LEU A 151 1.95 -13.84 25.05
CA LEU A 151 1.98 -12.37 25.05
C LEU A 151 0.68 -11.80 24.48
N ARG A 152 0.22 -12.31 23.32
CA ARG A 152 -1.04 -11.87 22.69
C ARG A 152 -2.28 -12.31 23.46
N ARG A 153 -2.25 -13.42 24.20
CA ARG A 153 -3.36 -13.86 25.06
C ARG A 153 -3.50 -12.98 26.31
N TRP A 154 -2.39 -12.56 26.94
CA TRP A 154 -2.44 -11.60 28.05
C TRP A 154 -2.99 -10.25 27.60
N ALA A 155 -2.48 -9.72 26.49
CA ALA A 155 -3.00 -8.54 25.80
C ALA A 155 -4.53 -8.58 25.63
N LEU A 156 -5.07 -9.65 25.03
CA LEU A 156 -6.51 -9.82 24.81
C LEU A 156 -7.31 -9.98 26.12
N ALA A 157 -6.74 -10.60 27.16
CA ALA A 157 -7.38 -10.76 28.45
C ALA A 157 -7.48 -9.43 29.23
N GLU A 158 -6.48 -8.55 29.10
CA GLU A 158 -6.42 -7.26 29.79
C GLU A 158 -7.29 -6.19 29.09
N SER A 159 -7.55 -6.32 27.78
CA SER A 159 -8.39 -5.37 27.02
C SER A 159 -9.90 -5.66 27.06
N GLY A 160 -10.35 -6.85 27.48
CA GLY A 160 -11.76 -7.21 27.76
C GLY A 160 -12.73 -7.31 26.58
N ALA A 161 -12.74 -6.32 25.68
CA ALA A 161 -13.65 -6.20 24.56
C ALA A 161 -13.13 -6.87 23.28
N TRP A 162 -14.05 -7.28 22.41
CA TRP A 162 -13.72 -7.74 21.07
C TRP A 162 -14.74 -7.18 20.09
N GLU A 163 -14.56 -5.90 19.77
CA GLU A 163 -15.22 -5.22 18.66
C GLU A 163 -14.15 -4.82 17.65
N GLY A 164 -14.31 -5.26 16.41
CA GLY A 164 -13.25 -5.26 15.41
C GLY A 164 -13.11 -3.94 14.66
N THR A 165 -12.26 -3.03 15.14
CA THR A 165 -11.69 -1.94 14.34
C THR A 165 -10.24 -1.62 14.74
N CYS A 166 -9.28 -2.41 14.25
CA CYS A 166 -7.90 -1.94 14.11
C CYS A 166 -7.87 -0.93 12.94
N GLY A 167 -7.84 0.37 13.26
CA GLY A 167 -8.01 1.44 12.27
C GLY A 167 -6.75 1.76 11.45
N GLY A 168 -6.97 2.14 10.19
CA GLY A 168 -6.23 3.25 9.56
C GLY A 168 -4.75 3.06 9.22
N GLY A 169 -4.41 2.14 8.32
CA GLY A 169 -3.08 2.07 7.69
C GLY A 169 -2.98 0.87 6.76
N GLY A 170 -2.54 1.07 5.51
CA GLY A 170 -2.55 0.01 4.50
C GLY A 170 -1.73 -1.23 4.91
N GLY A 171 -2.36 -2.40 4.99
CA GLY A 171 -1.72 -3.64 5.46
C GLY A 171 -2.59 -4.59 6.28
N GLY A 172 -3.89 -4.33 6.45
CA GLY A 172 -4.81 -5.25 7.14
C GLY A 172 -5.25 -6.46 6.30
N VAL A 173 -5.44 -7.60 6.97
CA VAL A 173 -6.11 -8.82 6.49
C VAL A 173 -7.34 -9.05 7.36
N ARG A 174 -8.53 -9.14 6.76
CA ARG A 174 -9.71 -9.66 7.45
C ARG A 174 -9.72 -11.19 7.40
N VAL A 175 -9.84 -11.84 8.55
CA VAL A 175 -9.92 -13.30 8.67
C VAL A 175 -11.29 -13.68 9.21
N THR A 176 -12.02 -14.54 8.50
CA THR A 176 -13.33 -15.04 8.96
C THR A 176 -13.15 -16.36 9.69
N LEU A 177 -13.56 -16.43 10.95
CA LEU A 177 -13.63 -17.66 11.72
C LEU A 177 -14.98 -18.34 11.50
N GLN A 178 -14.96 -19.65 11.27
CA GLN A 178 -16.16 -20.49 11.24
C GLN A 178 -15.94 -21.75 12.10
N PRO A 179 -16.84 -22.06 13.06
CA PRO A 179 -16.76 -23.31 13.80
C PRO A 179 -17.09 -24.50 12.88
N ALA A 180 -16.56 -25.68 13.19
CA ALA A 180 -16.91 -26.94 12.53
C ALA A 180 -18.29 -27.43 12.99
N GLY A 181 -19.32 -26.69 12.59
CA GLY A 181 -20.74 -26.87 12.92
C GLY A 181 -21.57 -25.70 12.38
N ALA A 182 -22.88 -25.73 12.58
CA ALA A 182 -23.80 -24.66 12.15
C ALA A 182 -23.81 -23.45 13.12
N GLY A 183 -22.63 -23.02 13.57
CA GLY A 183 -22.46 -21.91 14.51
C GLY A 183 -22.20 -20.55 13.83
N PRO A 184 -22.30 -19.44 14.58
CA PRO A 184 -22.10 -18.09 14.05
C PRO A 184 -20.65 -17.87 13.56
N ARG A 185 -20.51 -17.08 12.50
CA ARG A 185 -19.22 -16.63 11.97
C ARG A 185 -18.75 -15.37 12.69
N ALA A 186 -17.45 -15.28 12.96
CA ALA A 186 -16.82 -14.08 13.51
C ALA A 186 -15.76 -13.54 12.53
N SER A 187 -15.52 -12.22 12.52
CA SER A 187 -14.47 -11.60 11.68
C SER A 187 -13.40 -10.94 12.52
N LEU A 188 -12.15 -11.32 12.29
CA LEU A 188 -10.94 -10.72 12.84
C LEU A 188 -10.32 -9.75 11.86
N ALA A 189 -9.68 -8.69 12.36
CA ALA A 189 -8.73 -7.88 11.60
C ALA A 189 -7.32 -8.09 12.18
N LEU A 190 -6.37 -8.49 11.34
CA LEU A 190 -4.97 -8.71 11.69
C LEU A 190 -4.08 -8.00 10.65
N HIS A 191 -2.80 -7.79 10.95
CA HIS A 191 -1.85 -7.23 9.99
C HIS A 191 -1.15 -8.36 9.20
N HIS A 192 -0.70 -8.11 7.96
CA HIS A 192 0.03 -9.12 7.18
C HIS A 192 1.31 -9.63 7.88
N SER A 193 1.91 -8.79 8.74
CA SER A 193 3.09 -9.15 9.55
C SER A 193 2.77 -9.79 10.90
N ASP A 194 1.50 -10.01 11.26
CA ASP A 194 1.15 -10.78 12.44
C ASP A 194 1.58 -12.24 12.30
N LEU A 195 1.89 -12.88 13.42
CA LEU A 195 2.27 -14.29 13.47
C LEU A 195 1.04 -15.19 13.53
N VAL A 196 1.14 -16.44 13.06
CA VAL A 196 0.09 -17.45 13.25
C VAL A 196 -0.21 -17.67 14.75
N ALA A 197 0.79 -17.52 15.62
CA ALA A 197 0.60 -17.49 17.08
C ALA A 197 -0.38 -16.39 17.56
N HIS A 198 -0.42 -15.21 16.91
CA HIS A 198 -1.37 -14.15 17.23
C HIS A 198 -2.79 -14.55 16.82
N LEU A 199 -2.97 -15.12 15.62
CA LEU A 199 -4.25 -15.66 15.16
C LEU A 199 -4.75 -16.77 16.10
N ARG A 200 -3.86 -17.67 16.55
CA ARG A 200 -4.19 -18.74 17.51
C ARG A 200 -4.68 -18.21 18.85
N ALA A 201 -4.07 -17.12 19.36
CA ALA A 201 -4.52 -16.46 20.59
C ALA A 201 -5.93 -15.86 20.44
N HIS A 202 -6.21 -15.18 19.32
CA HIS A 202 -7.55 -14.67 19.00
C HIS A 202 -8.61 -15.78 18.88
N VAL A 203 -8.29 -16.87 18.18
CA VAL A 203 -9.18 -18.05 18.04
C VAL A 203 -9.49 -18.68 19.41
N HIS A 204 -8.51 -18.75 20.31
CA HIS A 204 -8.70 -19.31 21.65
C HIS A 204 -9.67 -18.45 22.49
N VAL A 205 -9.48 -17.13 22.51
CA VAL A 205 -10.35 -16.20 23.24
C VAL A 205 -11.79 -16.19 22.68
N TRP A 206 -11.95 -16.32 21.36
CA TRP A 206 -13.27 -16.51 20.74
C TRP A 206 -13.95 -17.78 21.23
N TRP A 207 -13.24 -18.91 21.21
CA TRP A 207 -13.78 -20.20 21.59
C TRP A 207 -14.18 -20.24 23.07
N GLU A 208 -13.35 -19.67 23.96
CA GLU A 208 -13.68 -19.49 25.39
C GLU A 208 -14.95 -18.65 25.59
N LYS A 209 -15.14 -17.56 24.83
CA LYS A 209 -16.36 -16.73 24.91
C LYS A 209 -17.60 -17.40 24.31
N GLN A 210 -17.46 -18.19 23.24
CA GLN A 210 -18.57 -18.95 22.66
C GLN A 210 -19.11 -20.01 23.64
N ILE A 211 -18.25 -20.62 24.46
CA ILE A 211 -18.65 -21.56 25.52
C ILE A 211 -19.43 -20.86 26.65
N GLN A 212 -19.18 -19.56 26.89
CA GLN A 212 -19.81 -18.78 27.97
C GLN A 212 -21.11 -18.07 27.55
N GLY A 213 -21.47 -18.09 26.25
CA GLY A 213 -22.44 -17.15 25.67
C GLY A 213 -23.92 -17.55 25.65
N GLU A 214 -24.26 -18.79 25.26
CA GLU A 214 -25.67 -19.20 25.05
C GLU A 214 -25.96 -20.67 25.45
N GLU A 215 -27.18 -20.90 25.93
CA GLU A 215 -27.73 -22.20 26.31
C GLU A 215 -27.98 -23.10 25.07
N GLY A 216 -26.95 -23.73 24.51
CA GLY A 216 -27.11 -24.35 23.18
C GLY A 216 -26.24 -25.54 22.76
N VAL A 217 -25.31 -26.08 23.58
CA VAL A 217 -24.47 -27.21 23.13
C VAL A 217 -24.21 -28.26 24.22
N THR A 218 -25.03 -29.32 24.25
CA THR A 218 -24.77 -30.56 25.03
C THR A 218 -23.91 -31.60 24.27
N ALA A 219 -23.15 -31.18 23.25
CA ALA A 219 -22.52 -32.10 22.29
C ALA A 219 -21.13 -31.70 21.74
N LEU A 220 -20.40 -30.76 22.36
CA LEU A 220 -18.98 -30.52 22.04
C LEU A 220 -18.11 -30.93 23.23
N SER A 221 -17.21 -31.89 22.99
CA SER A 221 -16.22 -32.33 23.98
C SER A 221 -15.37 -31.13 24.41
N THR A 222 -15.29 -30.88 25.72
CA THR A 222 -14.57 -29.75 26.31
C THR A 222 -13.07 -30.00 26.50
N ASP A 223 -12.56 -31.18 26.11
CA ASP A 223 -11.18 -31.61 26.39
C ASP A 223 -10.45 -32.01 25.09
N GLY A 224 -9.80 -31.04 24.45
CA GLY A 224 -8.97 -31.25 23.25
C GLY A 224 -8.41 -29.93 22.67
N PRO A 225 -7.25 -29.95 22.00
CA PRO A 225 -6.65 -28.74 21.41
C PRO A 225 -7.45 -28.23 20.20
N LEU A 226 -7.49 -26.90 20.01
CA LEU A 226 -8.17 -26.26 18.89
C LEU A 226 -7.36 -26.42 17.59
N ARG A 227 -7.94 -27.14 16.62
CA ARG A 227 -7.43 -27.28 15.25
C ARG A 227 -7.95 -26.13 14.40
N MET A 228 -7.06 -25.48 13.67
CA MET A 228 -7.35 -24.38 12.76
C MET A 228 -7.01 -24.81 11.33
N ILE A 229 -7.96 -24.73 10.39
CA ILE A 229 -7.80 -25.23 9.02
C ILE A 229 -8.14 -24.11 8.03
N THR A 230 -7.24 -23.82 7.09
CA THR A 230 -7.41 -22.81 6.04
C THR A 230 -6.91 -23.36 4.71
N GLN A 231 -7.56 -23.04 3.59
CA GLN A 231 -7.15 -23.47 2.24
C GLN A 231 -6.94 -25.01 2.08
N GLY A 232 -7.57 -25.84 2.93
CA GLY A 232 -7.38 -27.29 2.96
C GLY A 232 -6.17 -27.79 3.78
N GLN A 233 -5.39 -26.88 4.37
CA GLN A 233 -4.24 -27.17 5.21
C GLN A 233 -4.54 -26.86 6.70
N GLU A 234 -4.05 -27.71 7.59
CA GLU A 234 -4.07 -27.44 9.03
C GLU A 234 -2.90 -26.54 9.45
N LEU A 235 -3.21 -25.51 10.23
CA LEU A 235 -2.25 -24.63 10.88
C LEU A 235 -1.74 -25.28 12.17
N THR A 236 -0.84 -26.25 12.02
CA THR A 236 -0.09 -26.89 13.12
C THR A 236 0.77 -25.86 13.87
N ILE A 237 1.28 -26.27 15.04
CA ILE A 237 2.08 -25.39 15.90
C ILE A 237 3.42 -25.00 15.24
N ASP A 238 3.92 -25.80 14.30
CA ASP A 238 5.14 -25.52 13.51
C ASP A 238 5.07 -24.21 12.71
N TYR A 239 3.85 -23.70 12.48
CA TYR A 239 3.62 -22.44 11.78
C TYR A 239 3.52 -21.22 12.71
N ASP A 240 3.52 -21.39 14.04
CA ASP A 240 3.27 -20.30 15.01
C ASP A 240 4.28 -19.14 14.90
N GLU A 241 5.52 -19.40 14.49
CA GLU A 241 6.57 -18.38 14.26
C GLU A 241 6.59 -17.80 12.83
N ARG A 242 5.67 -18.21 11.94
CA ARG A 242 5.53 -17.66 10.57
C ARG A 242 4.55 -16.48 10.54
N THR A 243 4.76 -15.55 9.63
CA THR A 243 3.79 -14.46 9.41
C THR A 243 2.58 -14.92 8.60
N LEU A 244 1.45 -14.20 8.71
CA LEU A 244 0.27 -14.42 7.87
C LEU A 244 0.59 -14.22 6.38
N TYR A 245 1.51 -13.31 6.05
CA TYR A 245 2.05 -13.12 4.70
C TYR A 245 2.77 -14.37 4.17
N ASP A 246 3.66 -14.97 4.97
CA ASP A 246 4.37 -16.23 4.61
C ASP A 246 3.42 -17.40 4.40
N MET A 247 2.24 -17.35 5.04
CA MET A 247 1.16 -18.32 4.92
C MET A 247 0.15 -17.98 3.82
N GLY A 248 0.39 -16.94 3.02
CA GLY A 248 -0.44 -16.59 1.87
C GLY A 248 -1.87 -16.17 2.22
N PHE A 249 -2.10 -15.64 3.42
CA PHE A 249 -3.40 -15.11 3.82
C PHE A 249 -3.80 -13.92 2.95
N LYS A 250 -5.08 -13.89 2.55
CA LYS A 250 -5.70 -12.82 1.75
C LYS A 250 -6.87 -12.21 2.51
N ASP A 251 -7.31 -11.04 2.09
CA ASP A 251 -8.48 -10.40 2.71
C ASP A 251 -9.75 -11.28 2.60
N ASN A 252 -10.52 -11.32 3.67
CA ASN A 252 -11.64 -12.23 3.92
C ASN A 252 -11.31 -13.75 3.86
N GLN A 253 -10.07 -14.15 4.14
CA GLN A 253 -9.69 -15.58 4.23
C GLN A 253 -10.49 -16.31 5.32
N LEU A 254 -11.07 -17.46 4.96
CA LEU A 254 -11.84 -18.32 5.88
C LEU A 254 -10.92 -19.28 6.63
N VAL A 255 -11.10 -19.38 7.95
CA VAL A 255 -10.42 -20.32 8.86
C VAL A 255 -11.48 -21.13 9.60
N PHE A 256 -11.48 -22.44 9.40
CA PHE A 256 -12.32 -23.38 10.11
C PHE A 256 -11.69 -23.76 11.45
N VAL A 257 -12.48 -23.83 12.52
CA VAL A 257 -12.02 -24.15 13.88
C VAL A 257 -12.77 -25.36 14.42
N SER A 258 -12.05 -26.35 14.96
CA SER A 258 -12.62 -27.58 15.51
C SER A 258 -11.83 -28.08 16.72
N VAL A 259 -12.48 -28.87 17.59
CA VAL A 259 -11.79 -29.55 18.70
C VAL A 259 -11.14 -30.83 18.18
N GLY A 260 -9.82 -30.98 18.36
CA GLY A 260 -9.08 -32.17 17.96
C GLY A 260 -9.24 -33.33 18.94
N VAL A 261 -9.54 -34.53 18.42
CA VAL A 261 -9.52 -35.78 19.21
C VAL A 261 -8.12 -36.36 19.16
N GLY A 262 -7.28 -36.05 20.16
CA GLY A 262 -5.87 -36.47 20.18
C GLY A 262 -5.27 -36.52 21.59
N GLY A 263 -4.45 -37.55 21.85
CA GLY A 263 -3.87 -37.80 23.17
C GLY A 263 -2.84 -36.74 23.62
N ARG A 264 -2.85 -36.45 24.93
CA ARG A 264 -2.09 -35.35 25.59
C ARG A 264 -0.55 -35.42 25.47
N GLY A 265 0.03 -36.46 24.88
CA GLY A 265 1.48 -36.73 24.92
C GLY A 265 2.34 -36.04 23.84
N ALA A 266 1.82 -35.79 22.64
CA ALA A 266 2.63 -35.32 21.50
C ALA A 266 2.80 -33.79 21.42
N TRP A 267 2.07 -33.03 22.24
CA TRP A 267 1.96 -31.58 22.14
C TRP A 267 2.90 -30.82 23.09
N ALA A 268 3.53 -31.52 24.04
CA ALA A 268 4.17 -30.93 25.22
C ALA A 268 5.56 -30.29 24.99
N GLU A 269 6.09 -30.28 23.76
CA GLU A 269 7.41 -29.70 23.47
C GLU A 269 7.36 -28.26 22.93
N TRP A 270 6.19 -27.78 22.50
CA TRP A 270 6.09 -26.56 21.68
C TRP A 270 5.53 -25.32 22.41
N PRO A 271 5.98 -24.08 22.07
CA PRO A 271 5.80 -22.92 22.94
C PRO A 271 4.36 -22.49 23.25
N SER A 272 3.44 -22.60 22.29
CA SER A 272 2.01 -22.30 22.49
C SER A 272 1.27 -23.36 23.31
N ALA A 273 1.88 -24.54 23.49
CA ALA A 273 1.41 -25.62 24.37
C ALA A 273 2.17 -25.69 25.72
N GLN A 274 3.27 -24.95 25.88
CA GLN A 274 3.93 -24.77 27.19
C GLN A 274 3.06 -23.95 28.15
N PRO A 275 3.20 -24.11 29.48
CA PRO A 275 2.63 -23.18 30.44
C PRO A 275 3.14 -21.75 30.19
N ALA A 276 2.30 -20.75 30.46
CA ALA A 276 2.64 -19.35 30.27
C ALA A 276 3.88 -18.96 31.11
N PRO A 277 4.83 -18.19 30.55
CA PRO A 277 6.06 -17.86 31.26
C PRO A 277 5.79 -16.98 32.50
N ALA A 278 6.63 -17.12 33.52
CA ALA A 278 6.50 -16.33 34.74
C ALA A 278 6.73 -14.84 34.44
N ARG A 279 5.72 -13.99 34.69
CA ARG A 279 5.77 -12.54 34.39
C ARG A 279 7.01 -11.84 34.97
N ALA A 280 7.46 -12.23 36.17
CA ALA A 280 8.66 -11.66 36.80
C ALA A 280 9.99 -11.96 36.08
N ARG A 281 10.04 -12.96 35.19
CA ARG A 281 11.25 -13.39 34.45
C ARG A 281 11.21 -13.08 32.96
N LEU A 282 10.34 -12.17 32.52
CA LEU A 282 10.32 -11.75 31.12
C LEU A 282 11.53 -10.85 30.86
N PRO A 283 12.37 -11.10 29.84
CA PRO A 283 13.58 -10.31 29.59
C PRO A 283 13.27 -8.82 29.37
N THR A 284 12.10 -8.53 28.80
CA THR A 284 11.57 -7.18 28.64
C THR A 284 11.27 -6.47 29.97
N LEU A 285 10.80 -7.18 31.00
CA LEU A 285 10.56 -6.56 32.31
C LEU A 285 11.83 -6.49 33.17
N LEU A 286 12.76 -7.44 33.00
CA LEU A 286 14.07 -7.40 33.67
C LEU A 286 14.90 -6.18 33.21
N LEU A 287 14.87 -5.83 31.92
CA LEU A 287 15.52 -4.62 31.39
C LEU A 287 14.90 -3.30 31.89
N LEU A 288 13.73 -3.34 32.53
CA LEU A 288 13.09 -2.17 33.17
C LEU A 288 13.48 -1.99 34.63
N ASP A 289 14.32 -2.88 35.20
CA ASP A 289 14.95 -2.61 36.49
C ASP A 289 15.69 -1.26 36.44
N PRO A 290 15.55 -0.39 37.47
CA PRO A 290 16.14 0.94 37.47
C PRO A 290 17.65 0.96 37.21
N THR A 291 18.39 -0.08 37.64
CA THR A 291 19.84 -0.16 37.42
C THR A 291 20.16 -0.44 35.95
N TYR A 292 19.52 -1.43 35.34
CA TYR A 292 19.77 -1.79 33.93
C TYR A 292 19.24 -0.72 32.98
N PHE A 293 18.07 -0.15 33.26
CA PHE A 293 17.52 0.95 32.49
C PHE A 293 18.46 2.18 32.51
N HIS A 294 18.99 2.53 33.68
CA HIS A 294 19.99 3.60 33.80
C HIS A 294 21.28 3.29 33.01
N HIS A 295 21.81 2.07 33.09
CA HIS A 295 23.02 1.68 32.35
C HIS A 295 22.83 1.74 30.82
N LEU A 296 21.71 1.23 30.28
CA LEU A 296 21.39 1.37 28.85
C LEU A 296 21.31 2.84 28.44
N PHE A 297 20.65 3.65 29.26
CA PHE A 297 20.45 5.05 28.97
C PHE A 297 21.77 5.86 28.98
N THR A 298 22.62 5.64 29.99
CA THR A 298 23.97 6.22 30.08
C THR A 298 24.87 5.75 28.93
N LEU A 299 24.79 4.49 28.51
CA LEU A 299 25.49 3.98 27.32
C LEU A 299 25.04 4.71 26.05
N MET A 300 23.74 4.90 25.84
CA MET A 300 23.18 5.61 24.69
C MET A 300 23.67 7.06 24.62
N GLN A 301 23.72 7.76 25.76
CA GLN A 301 24.29 9.10 25.87
C GLN A 301 25.79 9.13 25.59
N ALA A 302 26.56 8.25 26.24
CA ALA A 302 28.02 8.21 26.11
C ALA A 302 28.44 8.00 24.64
N LEU A 303 27.85 7.00 23.97
CA LEU A 303 28.06 6.72 22.55
C LEU A 303 27.64 7.89 21.64
N GLY A 304 26.49 8.52 21.93
CA GLY A 304 25.98 9.66 21.16
C GLY A 304 26.83 10.92 21.28
N GLN A 305 27.68 11.03 22.31
CA GLN A 305 28.59 12.15 22.54
C GLN A 305 30.06 11.86 22.15
N MET A 306 30.35 10.73 21.50
CA MET A 306 31.68 10.43 21.01
C MET A 306 31.99 11.22 19.74
N LYS A 307 33.20 11.80 19.70
CA LYS A 307 33.74 12.53 18.55
C LYS A 307 35.12 11.97 18.18
N GLU A 308 35.44 11.99 16.89
CA GLU A 308 36.72 11.59 16.30
C GLU A 308 37.34 12.78 15.55
N PRO A 309 38.68 12.91 15.50
CA PRO A 309 39.32 14.02 14.79
C PRO A 309 39.10 13.89 13.28
N GLY A 310 38.45 14.89 12.68
CA GLY A 310 38.22 14.95 11.23
C GLY A 310 39.49 15.31 10.45
N ALA A 311 39.40 15.23 9.12
CA ALA A 311 40.53 15.50 8.20
C ALA A 311 41.17 16.90 8.37
N ASN A 312 40.41 17.87 8.89
CA ASN A 312 40.84 19.24 9.12
C ASN A 312 41.22 19.53 10.60
N GLY A 313 41.23 18.51 11.48
CA GLY A 313 41.48 18.65 12.92
C GLY A 313 40.23 18.98 13.76
N GLU A 314 39.14 19.43 13.14
CA GLU A 314 37.84 19.64 13.81
C GLU A 314 37.24 18.33 14.34
N PRO A 315 36.59 18.32 15.52
CA PRO A 315 36.05 17.11 16.13
C PRO A 315 34.67 16.74 15.53
N VAL A 316 34.68 15.75 14.63
CA VAL A 316 33.52 15.18 13.93
C VAL A 316 32.85 14.10 14.79
N THR A 317 31.57 13.77 14.58
CA THR A 317 30.88 12.71 15.34
C THR A 317 31.38 11.31 14.98
N HIS A 318 31.64 10.45 15.97
CA HIS A 318 32.19 9.11 15.71
C HIS A 318 31.15 8.17 15.12
N THR A 319 31.23 7.88 13.82
CA THR A 319 30.16 7.20 13.05
C THR A 319 29.76 5.84 13.64
N LYS A 320 30.74 5.02 14.05
CA LYS A 320 30.49 3.71 14.67
C LYS A 320 29.76 3.84 16.01
N ALA A 321 30.11 4.83 16.82
CA ALA A 321 29.46 5.06 18.11
C ALA A 321 28.02 5.56 17.93
N GLN A 322 27.75 6.44 16.96
CA GLN A 322 26.37 6.88 16.65
C GLN A 322 25.48 5.70 16.28
N LEU A 323 25.94 4.82 15.36
CA LEU A 323 25.21 3.59 15.00
C LEU A 323 24.94 2.67 16.21
N LEU A 324 25.84 2.60 17.17
CA LEU A 324 25.64 1.82 18.41
C LEU A 324 24.64 2.50 19.35
N SER A 325 24.67 3.83 19.47
CA SER A 325 23.66 4.61 20.21
C SER A 325 22.24 4.32 19.69
N ARG A 326 22.06 4.24 18.35
CA ARG A 326 20.79 3.83 17.73
C ARG A 326 20.37 2.39 18.05
N ARG A 327 21.32 1.44 18.09
CA ARG A 327 21.02 0.06 18.48
C ARG A 327 20.58 -0.08 19.94
N VAL A 328 21.01 0.81 20.84
CA VAL A 328 20.47 0.87 22.21
C VAL A 328 19.01 1.33 22.19
N TRP A 329 18.69 2.33 21.37
CA TRP A 329 17.32 2.82 21.21
C TRP A 329 16.37 1.78 20.60
N ASP A 330 16.81 1.00 19.60
CA ASP A 330 16.04 -0.16 19.09
C ASP A 330 15.60 -1.10 20.22
N ILE A 331 16.50 -1.35 21.18
CA ILE A 331 16.23 -2.21 22.33
C ILE A 331 15.26 -1.53 23.30
N LEU A 332 15.41 -0.23 23.55
CA LEU A 332 14.47 0.55 24.38
C LEU A 332 13.06 0.62 23.76
N GLN A 333 12.92 0.67 22.43
CA GLN A 333 11.63 0.55 21.74
C GLN A 333 11.08 -0.88 21.71
N ALA A 334 11.95 -1.89 21.81
CA ALA A 334 11.53 -3.29 21.88
C ALA A 334 10.99 -3.69 23.28
N VAL A 335 11.29 -2.89 24.31
CA VAL A 335 10.89 -3.09 25.71
C VAL A 335 9.62 -2.26 26.00
N PRO A 336 8.72 -2.67 26.92
CA PRO A 336 7.60 -1.83 27.36
C PRO A 336 8.08 -0.48 27.91
N LEU A 337 7.21 0.51 27.94
CA LEU A 337 7.54 1.83 28.50
C LEU A 337 7.83 1.71 30.00
N ASN A 338 8.80 2.49 30.50
CA ASN A 338 9.16 2.48 31.92
C ASN A 338 7.95 2.89 32.78
N PRO A 339 7.51 2.06 33.75
CA PRO A 339 6.24 2.29 34.46
C PRO A 339 6.24 3.59 35.26
N THR A 340 7.37 3.98 35.86
CA THR A 340 7.43 5.20 36.69
C THR A 340 7.34 6.48 35.87
N LEU A 341 7.94 6.50 34.67
CA LEU A 341 7.80 7.61 33.72
C LEU A 341 6.41 7.60 33.07
N LEU A 342 5.86 6.42 32.77
CA LEU A 342 4.53 6.29 32.17
C LEU A 342 3.42 6.74 33.12
N GLU A 343 3.46 6.34 34.40
CA GLU A 343 2.54 6.85 35.44
C GLU A 343 2.61 8.38 35.58
N ALA A 344 3.81 8.95 35.51
CA ALA A 344 4.02 10.40 35.57
C ALA A 344 3.42 11.16 34.36
N PHE A 345 3.36 10.54 33.17
CA PHE A 345 2.68 11.10 31.99
C PHE A 345 1.20 10.72 31.88
N GLN A 346 0.74 9.65 32.54
CA GLN A 346 -0.68 9.32 32.67
C GLN A 346 -1.41 10.32 33.57
N ASN A 347 -0.79 10.76 34.66
CA ASN A 347 -1.31 11.77 35.58
C ASN A 347 -0.36 12.98 35.71
N PRO A 348 -0.24 13.82 34.66
CA PRO A 348 0.75 14.91 34.64
C PRO A 348 0.41 16.01 35.66
N THR A 349 1.36 16.27 36.56
CA THR A 349 1.34 17.42 37.49
C THR A 349 2.20 18.55 36.94
N GLU A 350 1.65 19.77 36.89
CA GLU A 350 2.31 20.97 36.33
C GLU A 350 3.73 21.21 36.84
N SER A 351 4.03 20.91 38.10
CA SER A 351 5.35 21.10 38.70
C SER A 351 6.43 20.12 38.22
N LYS A 352 6.06 18.89 37.83
CA LYS A 352 7.01 17.84 37.38
C LYS A 352 7.21 17.80 35.88
N LEU A 353 6.27 18.37 35.11
CA LEU A 353 6.30 18.29 33.65
C LEU A 353 7.55 18.96 33.02
N PRO A 354 8.07 20.10 33.55
CA PRO A 354 9.35 20.67 33.09
C PRO A 354 10.56 19.77 33.34
N GLU A 355 10.59 19.02 34.45
CA GLU A 355 11.68 18.07 34.76
C GLU A 355 11.65 16.84 33.83
N LEU A 356 10.45 16.41 33.43
CA LEU A 356 10.23 15.27 32.53
C LEU A 356 10.51 15.59 31.05
N LEU A 357 10.43 16.87 30.67
CA LEU A 357 10.64 17.36 29.30
C LEU A 357 11.86 18.30 29.19
N ASP A 358 12.92 17.99 29.92
CA ASP A 358 14.20 18.72 29.88
C ASP A 358 14.86 18.68 28.48
N PRO A 359 15.01 19.82 27.78
CA PRO A 359 15.58 19.88 26.44
C PRO A 359 17.12 19.86 26.44
N THR A 360 17.79 19.92 27.60
CA THR A 360 19.26 19.86 27.66
C THR A 360 19.81 18.46 27.36
N SER A 361 18.98 17.42 27.54
CA SER A 361 19.36 16.03 27.32
C SER A 361 18.50 15.39 26.21
N PRO A 362 18.94 15.44 24.93
CA PRO A 362 18.09 15.05 23.81
C PRO A 362 17.71 13.57 23.85
N GLN A 363 18.57 12.69 24.36
CA GLN A 363 18.23 11.27 24.58
C GLN A 363 17.07 11.09 25.58
N LYS A 364 16.97 11.93 26.62
CA LYS A 364 15.91 11.83 27.65
C LYS A 364 14.61 12.36 27.07
N LEU A 365 14.70 13.55 26.48
CA LEU A 365 13.59 14.18 25.77
C LEU A 365 13.00 13.23 24.72
N MET A 366 13.82 12.52 23.93
CA MET A 366 13.33 11.57 22.93
C MET A 366 12.50 10.44 23.55
N TYR A 367 12.91 9.89 24.71
CA TYR A 367 12.13 8.88 25.42
C TYR A 367 10.82 9.44 25.99
N SER A 368 10.84 10.63 26.59
CA SER A 368 9.65 11.32 27.08
C SER A 368 8.66 11.67 25.95
N LEU A 369 9.15 12.19 24.82
CA LEU A 369 8.33 12.45 23.63
C LEU A 369 7.78 11.13 23.04
N HIS A 370 8.53 10.02 23.09
CA HIS A 370 8.03 8.71 22.66
C HIS A 370 6.89 8.19 23.54
N ILE A 371 6.94 8.41 24.87
CA ILE A 371 5.81 8.11 25.77
C ILE A 371 4.57 8.93 25.36
N ILE A 372 4.73 10.23 25.09
CA ILE A 372 3.65 11.11 24.63
C ILE A 372 3.09 10.68 23.26
N ASP A 373 3.94 10.23 22.33
CA ASP A 373 3.51 9.69 21.02
C ASP A 373 2.66 8.43 21.17
N LYS A 374 3.02 7.53 22.08
CA LYS A 374 2.22 6.34 22.38
C LYS A 374 0.89 6.69 23.05
N LEU A 375 0.91 7.52 24.11
CA LEU A 375 -0.31 7.94 24.82
C LEU A 375 -1.29 8.72 23.91
N SER A 376 -0.78 9.64 23.09
CA SER A 376 -1.61 10.42 22.16
C SER A 376 -2.20 9.59 21.01
N SER A 377 -1.51 8.52 20.59
CA SER A 377 -1.98 7.63 19.52
C SER A 377 -3.11 6.70 19.98
N SER A 378 -3.05 6.18 21.21
CA SER A 378 -4.04 5.22 21.72
C SER A 378 -5.47 5.77 21.84
N ASN A 379 -5.64 7.09 21.85
CA ASN A 379 -6.94 7.77 22.02
C ASN A 379 -7.54 8.35 20.72
N SER A 380 -6.90 8.17 19.55
CA SER A 380 -7.44 8.69 18.27
C SER A 380 -8.39 7.71 17.54
N GLY A 381 -8.71 6.59 18.17
CA GLY A 381 -9.79 5.67 17.78
C GLY A 381 -10.71 5.40 18.98
N THR A 382 -11.88 4.82 18.70
CA THR A 382 -12.87 4.37 19.70
C THR A 382 -12.23 3.61 20.87
N PRO A 383 -12.74 3.76 22.10
CA PRO A 383 -11.97 3.46 23.31
C PRO A 383 -11.75 1.95 23.51
N ASN A 384 -10.63 1.42 23.04
CA ASN A 384 -10.03 0.15 23.49
C ASN A 384 -8.65 -0.09 22.84
N VAL A 385 -7.56 0.32 23.54
CA VAL A 385 -6.39 -0.54 23.82
C VAL A 385 -5.75 -0.02 25.11
N LYS A 386 -6.00 -0.69 26.25
CA LYS A 386 -5.07 -0.66 27.39
C LYS A 386 -4.11 -1.84 27.22
N GLU A 387 -2.90 -1.58 26.74
CA GLU A 387 -1.78 -2.51 26.85
C GLU A 387 -0.54 -1.74 27.32
N ASN A 388 0.19 -2.35 28.26
CA ASN A 388 1.45 -1.87 28.87
C ASN A 388 1.37 -0.70 29.87
N THR A 389 0.55 -0.84 30.92
CA THR A 389 1.02 -0.57 32.30
C THR A 389 0.68 -1.75 33.20
N VAL A 390 1.71 -2.46 33.66
CA VAL A 390 1.57 -3.48 34.71
C VAL A 390 1.46 -2.78 36.06
N SER A 391 0.25 -2.34 36.40
CA SER A 391 -0.06 -1.92 37.78
C SER A 391 -0.26 -3.16 38.65
N THR A 392 0.70 -3.44 39.54
CA THR A 392 0.59 -4.46 40.58
C THR A 392 0.78 -3.77 41.94
N LEU A 393 0.14 -4.29 43.00
CA LEU A 393 -0.03 -3.73 44.37
C LEU A 393 -1.29 -2.84 44.52
N SER A 394 -2.24 -3.02 45.45
CA SER A 394 -2.50 -4.08 46.45
C SER A 394 -4.04 -4.16 46.74
N PRO A 395 -4.56 -4.64 47.90
CA PRO A 395 -5.47 -5.78 47.95
C PRO A 395 -6.96 -5.46 48.14
N LEU A 396 -7.78 -6.51 47.92
CA LEU A 396 -9.15 -6.74 48.41
C LEU A 396 -9.75 -5.69 49.37
N VAL A 397 -10.59 -4.79 48.84
CA VAL A 397 -11.71 -4.20 49.59
C VAL A 397 -12.93 -4.15 48.68
N THR A 398 -13.98 -4.88 49.05
CA THR A 398 -15.32 -4.74 48.47
C THR A 398 -15.91 -3.40 48.89
N ASN A 399 -16.31 -2.55 47.94
CA ASN A 399 -17.26 -1.49 48.22
C ASN A 399 -18.05 -1.12 46.96
N GLU A 400 -19.36 -1.27 47.05
CA GLU A 400 -20.30 -0.84 46.01
C GLU A 400 -20.35 0.70 45.98
N LYS A 401 -20.25 1.29 44.78
CA LYS A 401 -20.58 2.70 44.54
C LYS A 401 -21.38 2.86 43.25
N SER A 402 -22.25 3.88 43.26
CA SER A 402 -23.42 4.02 42.42
C SER A 402 -23.14 4.39 40.96
N GLU A 403 -24.12 4.17 40.09
CA GLU A 403 -23.98 4.21 38.64
C GLU A 403 -23.82 5.62 38.01
N GLU A 404 -23.81 6.69 38.83
CA GLU A 404 -23.82 8.07 38.34
C GLU A 404 -22.43 8.64 37.98
N GLU A 405 -21.33 7.96 38.32
CA GLU A 405 -19.96 8.38 37.94
C GLU A 405 -19.48 7.86 36.56
N LYS A 406 -20.32 7.17 35.78
CA LYS A 406 -19.94 6.62 34.45
C LYS A 406 -19.88 7.65 33.30
N ALA A 407 -20.15 8.93 33.55
CA ALA A 407 -20.44 9.93 32.51
C ALA A 407 -19.38 11.05 32.34
N ALA A 408 -18.09 10.71 32.28
CA ALA A 408 -17.04 11.50 31.58
C ALA A 408 -15.66 10.82 31.68
N VAL A 409 -15.30 9.96 30.71
CA VAL A 409 -13.89 9.58 30.54
C VAL A 409 -13.21 10.71 29.77
N GLU A 410 -12.51 11.62 30.47
CA GLU A 410 -11.76 12.69 29.81
C GLU A 410 -10.72 12.11 28.84
N ASN A 411 -10.64 12.70 27.65
CA ASN A 411 -9.65 12.34 26.65
C ASN A 411 -8.24 12.70 27.16
N TRP A 412 -7.28 11.76 27.13
CA TRP A 412 -5.92 12.01 27.65
C TRP A 412 -5.25 13.24 26.99
N ASN A 413 -5.51 13.46 25.70
CA ASN A 413 -5.02 14.66 25.00
C ASN A 413 -5.58 15.96 25.63
N GLU A 414 -6.86 15.99 26.02
CA GLU A 414 -7.48 17.14 26.70
C GLU A 414 -6.93 17.31 28.13
N LEU A 415 -6.73 16.22 28.87
CA LEU A 415 -6.11 16.26 30.20
C LEU A 415 -4.68 16.82 30.12
N PHE A 416 -3.88 16.36 29.16
CA PHE A 416 -2.51 16.84 28.93
C PHE A 416 -2.48 18.33 28.53
N ILE A 417 -3.45 18.78 27.72
CA ILE A 417 -3.62 20.21 27.38
C ILE A 417 -4.01 21.03 28.62
N LYS A 418 -5.00 20.58 29.41
CA LYS A 418 -5.44 21.25 30.65
C LYS A 418 -4.31 21.40 31.68
N LYS A 419 -3.38 20.43 31.74
CA LYS A 419 -2.20 20.44 32.62
C LYS A 419 -0.98 21.18 32.04
N GLY A 420 -1.18 22.01 31.00
CA GLY A 420 -0.13 22.85 30.42
C GLY A 420 0.90 22.12 29.54
N GLY A 421 0.72 20.83 29.27
CA GLY A 421 1.69 20.04 28.50
C GLY A 421 1.87 20.52 27.06
N LEU A 422 0.78 20.90 26.39
CA LEU A 422 0.85 21.49 25.05
C LEU A 422 1.60 22.83 25.04
N ARG A 423 1.48 23.63 26.11
CA ARG A 423 2.24 24.88 26.27
C ARG A 423 3.73 24.58 26.42
N LEU A 424 4.10 23.63 27.25
CA LEU A 424 5.51 23.26 27.45
C LEU A 424 6.17 22.72 26.17
N LEU A 425 5.45 21.93 25.36
CA LEU A 425 5.95 21.50 24.04
C LEU A 425 6.17 22.70 23.09
N TYR A 426 5.27 23.69 23.11
CA TYR A 426 5.40 24.92 22.33
C TYR A 426 6.57 25.79 22.83
N ASP A 427 6.71 25.97 24.15
CA ASP A 427 7.80 26.72 24.78
C ASP A 427 9.17 26.08 24.45
N ILE A 428 9.28 24.74 24.42
CA ILE A 428 10.48 24.02 23.97
C ILE A 428 10.76 24.30 22.49
N MET A 429 9.76 24.28 21.62
CA MET A 429 9.92 24.64 20.20
C MET A 429 10.43 26.07 20.04
N MET A 430 9.87 27.02 20.79
CA MET A 430 10.24 28.45 20.77
C MET A 430 11.64 28.72 21.36
N SER A 431 12.10 27.91 22.32
CA SER A 431 13.34 28.12 23.09
C SER A 431 14.67 28.13 22.30
N GLY A 432 14.70 27.61 21.07
CA GLY A 432 15.94 27.48 20.30
C GLY A 432 16.85 26.30 20.69
N VAL A 433 16.62 25.62 21.82
CA VAL A 433 17.59 24.67 22.40
C VAL A 433 17.92 23.50 21.45
N LEU A 434 16.93 23.01 20.69
CA LEU A 434 17.09 21.89 19.75
C LEU A 434 17.77 22.27 18.41
N GLN A 435 17.97 23.56 18.13
CA GLN A 435 18.60 24.07 16.90
C GLN A 435 20.08 24.44 17.06
N ARG A 436 20.66 24.23 18.25
CA ARG A 436 22.07 24.60 18.50
C ARG A 436 22.99 23.83 17.55
N ASN A 437 23.91 24.58 16.93
CA ASN A 437 24.75 24.23 15.77
C ASN A 437 25.81 23.11 15.99
N ASP A 438 25.55 22.19 16.92
CA ASP A 438 26.26 20.90 17.00
C ASP A 438 25.52 19.91 16.08
N ASP A 439 26.23 19.13 15.27
CA ASP A 439 25.67 18.06 14.40
C ASP A 439 25.15 16.84 15.19
N SER A 440 24.29 17.08 16.16
CA SER A 440 23.62 16.06 16.97
C SER A 440 22.30 15.68 16.32
N GLU A 441 22.30 14.59 15.55
CA GLU A 441 21.08 14.03 14.96
C GLU A 441 19.99 13.77 16.00
N TRP A 442 20.36 13.40 17.23
CA TRP A 442 19.42 13.26 18.35
C TRP A 442 18.57 14.52 18.61
N ARG A 443 19.12 15.72 18.42
CA ARG A 443 18.33 16.96 18.52
C ARG A 443 17.37 17.13 17.33
N GLN A 444 17.77 16.69 16.14
CA GLN A 444 16.91 16.70 14.95
C GLN A 444 15.76 15.68 15.06
N ASP A 445 16.03 14.47 15.58
CA ASP A 445 15.00 13.48 15.91
C ASP A 445 13.99 14.04 16.93
N CYS A 446 14.47 14.66 18.01
CA CYS A 446 13.63 15.33 18.99
C CYS A 446 12.79 16.44 18.38
N LEU A 447 13.37 17.28 17.52
CA LEU A 447 12.67 18.38 16.86
C LEU A 447 11.59 17.86 15.90
N ALA A 448 11.88 16.81 15.13
CA ALA A 448 10.90 16.17 14.27
C ALA A 448 9.72 15.60 15.07
N LEU A 449 9.99 14.80 16.11
CA LEU A 449 8.93 14.21 16.94
C LEU A 449 8.16 15.30 17.72
N LEU A 450 8.83 16.35 18.21
CA LEU A 450 8.19 17.49 18.85
C LEU A 450 7.21 18.19 17.89
N LEU A 451 7.64 18.49 16.67
CA LEU A 451 6.77 19.08 15.64
C LEU A 451 5.63 18.12 15.25
N GLN A 452 5.87 16.81 15.18
CA GLN A 452 4.83 15.81 14.96
C GLN A 452 3.78 15.79 16.08
N LEU A 453 4.21 15.88 17.33
CA LEU A 453 3.34 15.87 18.51
C LEU A 453 2.54 17.17 18.64
N LEU A 454 3.21 18.32 18.46
CA LEU A 454 2.54 19.61 18.34
C LEU A 454 1.51 19.58 17.21
N CYS A 455 1.83 18.95 16.08
CA CYS A 455 0.85 18.74 15.02
C CYS A 455 -0.34 17.88 15.49
N ARG A 456 -0.11 16.69 16.05
CA ARG A 456 -1.18 15.74 16.37
C ARG A 456 -2.08 16.22 17.52
N ILE A 457 -1.47 16.69 18.62
CA ILE A 457 -2.17 17.12 19.84
C ILE A 457 -2.72 18.55 19.67
N GLY A 458 -2.04 19.39 18.89
CA GLY A 458 -2.43 20.77 18.63
C GLY A 458 -3.49 20.96 17.55
N THR A 459 -4.12 19.89 17.04
CA THR A 459 -5.23 19.95 16.08
C THR A 459 -6.48 19.24 16.56
N LEU A 460 -7.64 19.71 16.10
CA LEU A 460 -8.93 19.05 16.28
C LEU A 460 -9.09 17.90 15.27
N PRO A 461 -9.72 16.77 15.65
CA PRO A 461 -9.95 15.65 14.74
C PRO A 461 -10.85 16.07 13.57
N SER A 462 -10.39 15.83 12.34
CA SER A 462 -11.17 16.04 11.11
C SER A 462 -11.95 14.77 10.74
N THR A 463 -13.19 14.92 10.29
CA THR A 463 -14.01 13.83 9.72
C THR A 463 -13.67 13.53 8.27
N ASP A 464 -12.98 14.43 7.57
CA ASP A 464 -12.57 14.29 6.17
C ASP A 464 -11.03 14.33 6.08
N PRO A 465 -10.37 13.27 5.57
CA PRO A 465 -8.91 13.23 5.40
C PRO A 465 -8.39 14.16 4.28
N ALA A 466 -9.26 14.67 3.40
CA ALA A 466 -8.88 15.64 2.36
C ALA A 466 -8.84 17.09 2.88
N GLN A 467 -9.47 17.38 4.02
CA GLN A 467 -9.52 18.72 4.61
C GLN A 467 -8.37 18.95 5.60
N THR A 468 -7.79 20.14 5.58
CA THR A 468 -6.77 20.54 6.55
C THR A 468 -7.39 20.66 7.95
N PRO A 469 -6.90 19.93 8.97
CA PRO A 469 -7.46 20.00 10.32
C PRO A 469 -7.27 21.39 10.94
N LYS A 470 -8.23 21.80 11.76
CA LYS A 470 -8.20 23.09 12.48
C LYS A 470 -7.29 22.99 13.70
N LEU A 471 -6.55 24.06 13.99
CA LEU A 471 -5.72 24.15 15.20
C LEU A 471 -6.61 24.20 16.46
N HIS A 472 -6.12 23.60 17.55
CA HIS A 472 -6.79 23.57 18.84
C HIS A 472 -6.76 24.98 19.47
N PRO A 473 -7.85 25.48 20.09
CA PRO A 473 -7.92 26.83 20.64
C PRO A 473 -6.79 27.17 21.61
N SER A 474 -6.37 26.21 22.45
CA SER A 474 -5.24 26.38 23.38
C SER A 474 -3.89 26.59 22.67
N LEU A 475 -3.69 26.01 21.48
CA LEU A 475 -2.47 26.27 20.69
C LEU A 475 -2.55 27.64 20.03
N LEU A 476 -3.70 27.98 19.43
CA LEU A 476 -3.95 29.29 18.84
C LEU A 476 -3.74 30.44 19.85
N SER A 477 -4.12 30.25 21.13
CA SER A 477 -3.89 31.26 22.18
C SER A 477 -2.43 31.47 22.59
N LEU A 478 -1.52 30.58 22.17
CA LEU A 478 -0.07 30.67 22.46
C LEU A 478 0.74 31.18 21.27
N MET A 479 0.20 31.09 20.05
CA MET A 479 0.88 31.45 18.82
C MET A 479 0.73 32.94 18.51
N SER A 480 1.83 33.68 18.52
CA SER A 480 1.91 35.06 18.01
C SER A 480 2.25 35.05 16.52
N VAL A 481 1.67 35.98 15.74
CA VAL A 481 1.85 36.00 14.27
C VAL A 481 3.31 36.20 13.87
N GLU A 482 4.02 37.14 14.50
CA GLU A 482 5.40 37.47 14.15
C GLU A 482 6.39 36.41 14.68
N GLU A 483 6.39 36.14 15.99
CA GLU A 483 7.42 35.29 16.60
C GLU A 483 7.30 33.83 16.15
N THR A 484 6.08 33.28 16.05
CA THR A 484 5.89 31.89 15.60
C THR A 484 6.27 31.71 14.14
N THR A 485 5.98 32.71 13.29
CA THR A 485 6.37 32.70 11.88
C THR A 485 7.89 32.75 11.74
N GLU A 486 8.57 33.71 12.38
CA GLU A 486 10.03 33.78 12.38
C GLU A 486 10.67 32.52 12.96
N ARG A 487 10.07 31.89 13.97
CA ARG A 487 10.53 30.62 14.54
C ARG A 487 10.47 29.47 13.54
N LEU A 488 9.31 29.28 12.88
CA LEU A 488 9.15 28.22 11.88
C LEU A 488 10.06 28.46 10.66
N ILE A 489 10.20 29.71 10.23
CA ILE A 489 11.11 30.09 9.14
C ILE A 489 12.57 29.88 9.53
N SER A 490 12.96 30.12 10.78
CA SER A 490 14.29 29.80 11.30
C SER A 490 14.59 28.29 11.23
N ILE A 491 13.66 27.44 11.65
CA ILE A 491 13.77 25.97 11.53
C ILE A 491 13.93 25.54 10.07
N LEU A 492 13.15 26.13 9.16
CA LEU A 492 13.24 25.85 7.73
C LEU A 492 14.53 26.38 7.10
N CYS A 493 15.05 27.52 7.54
CA CYS A 493 16.33 28.07 7.08
C CYS A 493 17.52 27.22 7.53
N GLU A 494 17.49 26.70 8.76
CA GLU A 494 18.51 25.77 9.28
C GLU A 494 18.45 24.43 8.52
N ALA A 495 17.26 23.87 8.31
CA ALA A 495 17.09 22.67 7.50
C ALA A 495 17.56 22.87 6.05
N ALA A 496 17.43 24.09 5.51
CA ALA A 496 17.93 24.45 4.18
C ALA A 496 19.44 24.70 4.11
N THR A 497 20.20 24.56 5.21
CA THR A 497 21.67 24.65 5.15
C THR A 497 22.28 23.44 4.46
N LEU A 498 23.23 23.70 3.57
CA LEU A 498 24.01 22.66 2.91
C LEU A 498 24.93 22.00 3.94
N LYS A 499 24.70 20.72 4.21
CA LYS A 499 25.63 19.86 4.97
C LYS A 499 26.44 19.01 4.01
N GLU A 500 27.66 18.67 4.38
CA GLU A 500 28.52 17.84 3.52
C GLU A 500 27.85 16.48 3.24
N PRO A 501 27.92 15.96 1.99
CA PRO A 501 27.37 14.63 1.65
C PRO A 501 28.01 13.46 2.41
N THR A 502 29.16 13.70 3.05
CA THR A 502 29.97 12.77 3.84
C THR A 502 29.40 12.51 5.24
N THR A 503 28.48 13.34 5.75
CA THR A 503 27.87 13.13 7.07
C THR A 503 26.93 11.92 7.03
N TYR A 504 27.39 10.80 7.60
CA TYR A 504 26.66 9.53 7.63
C TYR A 504 25.35 9.67 8.44
N LYS A 505 24.19 9.52 7.79
CA LYS A 505 22.87 9.64 8.42
C LYS A 505 22.55 8.40 9.30
N THR A 506 22.32 8.58 10.60
CA THR A 506 21.86 7.53 11.55
C THR A 506 20.52 7.83 12.22
N GLY A 507 19.90 9.00 11.97
CA GLY A 507 18.61 9.40 12.54
C GLY A 507 17.42 8.53 12.11
N PHE A 508 16.42 8.42 12.98
CA PHE A 508 15.12 7.82 12.65
C PHE A 508 14.26 8.79 11.85
N TRP A 509 14.36 10.07 12.22
CA TRP A 509 13.73 11.19 11.56
C TRP A 509 14.83 12.02 10.89
N GLY A 510 14.84 12.03 9.56
CA GLY A 510 15.76 12.84 8.79
C GLY A 510 15.33 14.30 8.72
N ARG A 511 16.19 15.12 8.12
CA ARG A 511 15.92 16.53 7.79
C ARG A 511 14.61 16.71 7.01
N ALA A 512 14.25 15.75 6.15
CA ALA A 512 12.99 15.71 5.42
C ALA A 512 11.76 15.73 6.34
N GLN A 513 11.76 14.98 7.45
CA GLN A 513 10.63 14.96 8.37
C GLN A 513 10.53 16.23 9.24
N VAL A 514 11.66 16.85 9.59
CA VAL A 514 11.67 18.19 10.21
C VAL A 514 11.00 19.19 9.28
N VAL A 515 11.38 19.20 7.99
CA VAL A 515 10.77 20.07 6.98
C VAL A 515 9.29 19.74 6.77
N GLN A 516 8.92 18.46 6.66
CA GLN A 516 7.53 18.02 6.53
C GLN A 516 6.65 18.55 7.67
N HIS A 517 7.08 18.40 8.93
CA HIS A 517 6.27 18.77 10.08
C HIS A 517 6.28 20.29 10.34
N ALA A 518 7.41 20.97 10.13
CA ALA A 518 7.48 22.43 10.18
C ALA A 518 6.60 23.07 9.09
N MET A 519 6.70 22.62 7.84
CA MET A 519 5.85 23.08 6.75
C MET A 519 4.37 22.73 6.98
N ARG A 520 4.05 21.57 7.55
CA ARG A 520 2.67 21.23 7.94
C ARG A 520 2.12 22.21 8.98
N MET A 521 2.92 22.63 9.96
CA MET A 521 2.54 23.70 10.89
C MET A 521 2.35 25.04 10.20
N CYS A 522 3.22 25.43 9.27
CA CYS A 522 3.03 26.64 8.45
C CYS A 522 1.65 26.62 7.74
N VAL A 523 1.31 25.52 7.08
CA VAL A 523 0.03 25.36 6.36
C VAL A 523 -1.20 25.46 7.29
N TRP A 524 -1.10 24.91 8.51
CA TRP A 524 -2.19 24.96 9.48
C TRP A 524 -2.28 26.29 10.21
N TRP A 525 -1.15 26.98 10.44
CA TRP A 525 -1.13 28.32 11.01
C TRP A 525 -1.82 29.32 10.08
N ALA A 526 -1.46 29.31 8.79
CA ALA A 526 -2.10 30.13 7.75
C ALA A 526 -3.62 29.94 7.67
N ARG A 527 -4.10 28.70 7.81
CA ARG A 527 -5.55 28.39 7.78
C ARG A 527 -6.26 28.51 9.14
N GLY A 528 -5.51 28.62 10.23
CA GLY A 528 -6.02 28.55 11.60
C GLY A 528 -6.19 29.90 12.30
N GLY A 529 -5.66 30.99 11.72
CA GLY A 529 -5.73 32.34 12.29
C GLY A 529 -4.45 33.19 12.14
N GLY A 530 -3.38 32.66 11.55
CA GLY A 530 -2.19 33.43 11.19
C GLY A 530 -2.34 34.21 9.89
N ASP A 531 -1.52 35.24 9.70
CA ASP A 531 -1.43 35.97 8.42
C ASP A 531 -0.73 35.10 7.36
N ALA A 532 -1.53 34.54 6.45
CA ALA A 532 -1.05 33.69 5.36
C ALA A 532 -0.19 34.45 4.33
N VAL A 533 -0.41 35.76 4.17
CA VAL A 533 0.36 36.61 3.24
C VAL A 533 1.74 36.92 3.84
N ALA A 534 1.80 37.30 5.11
CA ALA A 534 3.07 37.49 5.83
C ALA A 534 3.89 36.19 5.89
N LEU A 535 3.24 35.05 6.12
CA LEU A 535 3.91 33.74 6.08
C LEU A 535 4.46 33.42 4.69
N ALA A 536 3.67 33.62 3.62
CA ALA A 536 4.13 33.42 2.24
C ALA A 536 5.32 34.31 1.89
N TRP A 537 5.32 35.56 2.35
CA TRP A 537 6.45 36.48 2.18
C TRP A 537 7.70 36.00 2.93
N SER A 538 7.57 35.59 4.19
CA SER A 538 8.71 35.11 4.99
C SER A 538 9.28 33.78 4.50
N LEU A 539 8.46 32.94 3.86
CA LEU A 539 8.90 31.70 3.20
C LEU A 539 9.93 31.94 2.07
N ARG A 540 10.05 33.17 1.52
CA ARG A 540 11.10 33.52 0.54
C ARG A 540 12.52 33.23 1.00
N ARG A 541 12.76 33.22 2.32
CA ARG A 541 14.09 32.97 2.93
C ARG A 541 14.51 31.49 2.85
N ALA A 542 13.55 30.58 2.78
CA ALA A 542 13.78 29.13 2.87
C ALA A 542 13.31 28.34 1.64
N ALA A 543 12.16 28.69 1.06
CA ALA A 543 11.53 27.89 -0.01
C ALA A 543 12.43 27.68 -1.26
N PRO A 544 13.13 28.69 -1.81
CA PRO A 544 14.02 28.47 -2.96
C PRO A 544 15.16 27.50 -2.64
N ARG A 545 15.72 27.59 -1.43
CA ARG A 545 16.80 26.70 -0.98
C ARG A 545 16.32 25.28 -0.78
N LEU A 546 15.16 25.10 -0.13
CA LEU A 546 14.55 23.79 0.09
C LEU A 546 14.07 23.10 -1.20
N LEU A 547 13.81 23.85 -2.26
CA LEU A 547 13.32 23.31 -3.55
C LEU A 547 14.41 23.11 -4.61
N LEU A 548 15.46 23.95 -4.65
CA LEU A 548 16.49 23.93 -5.70
C LEU A 548 17.88 23.57 -5.17
N ASP A 549 18.24 24.05 -3.99
CA ASP A 549 19.59 23.89 -3.42
C ASP A 549 19.73 22.63 -2.55
N ASP A 550 18.64 22.11 -2.01
CA ASP A 550 18.65 20.92 -1.14
C ASP A 550 18.96 19.64 -1.94
N ALA A 551 20.03 18.95 -1.53
CA ALA A 551 20.50 17.73 -2.15
C ALA A 551 19.62 16.49 -1.89
N ASP A 552 18.71 16.54 -0.91
CA ASP A 552 17.86 15.43 -0.50
C ASP A 552 16.46 15.48 -1.19
N PRO A 553 16.13 14.54 -2.10
CA PRO A 553 14.85 14.55 -2.81
C PRO A 553 13.62 14.36 -1.91
N ALA A 554 13.78 13.87 -0.67
CA ALA A 554 12.67 13.82 0.28
C ALA A 554 12.35 15.22 0.83
N VAL A 555 13.36 16.07 1.08
CA VAL A 555 13.16 17.44 1.54
C VAL A 555 12.41 18.26 0.48
N ARG A 556 12.88 18.20 -0.78
CA ARG A 556 12.27 18.93 -1.91
C ARG A 556 10.80 18.59 -2.10
N ARG A 557 10.46 17.29 -2.09
CA ARG A 557 9.07 16.80 -2.25
C ARG A 557 8.15 17.25 -1.11
N GLU A 558 8.62 17.19 0.14
CA GLU A 558 7.82 17.62 1.29
C GLU A 558 7.60 19.13 1.32
N ALA A 559 8.63 19.92 0.99
CA ALA A 559 8.51 21.36 0.81
C ALA A 559 7.53 21.72 -0.31
N GLY A 560 7.67 21.10 -1.49
CA GLY A 560 6.77 21.32 -2.64
C GLY A 560 5.32 20.94 -2.33
N SER A 561 5.09 19.75 -1.76
CA SER A 561 3.77 19.27 -1.35
C SER A 561 3.09 20.21 -0.34
N ALA A 562 3.84 20.79 0.59
CA ALA A 562 3.29 21.70 1.58
C ALA A 562 3.01 23.10 1.04
N LEU A 563 3.86 23.63 0.16
CA LEU A 563 3.61 24.90 -0.54
C LEU A 563 2.37 24.81 -1.45
N TYR A 564 2.21 23.69 -2.17
CA TYR A 564 0.98 23.41 -2.90
C TYR A 564 -0.25 23.36 -1.97
N ARG A 565 -0.15 22.67 -0.83
CA ARG A 565 -1.22 22.63 0.18
C ARG A 565 -1.52 24.00 0.76
N LEU A 566 -0.55 24.91 0.93
CA LEU A 566 -0.79 26.29 1.36
C LEU A 566 -1.72 27.01 0.37
N CYS A 567 -1.40 26.96 -0.92
CA CYS A 567 -2.15 27.64 -1.97
C CYS A 567 -3.50 26.98 -2.35
N ALA A 568 -3.69 25.68 -2.09
CA ALA A 568 -4.90 24.94 -2.45
C ALA A 568 -6.22 25.43 -1.78
N GLY A 569 -6.18 26.52 -1.00
CA GLY A 569 -7.36 27.18 -0.43
C GLY A 569 -8.02 28.21 -1.36
N GLY A 570 -7.41 28.56 -2.49
CA GLY A 570 -8.00 29.47 -3.49
C GLY A 570 -7.88 30.96 -3.17
N GLU A 571 -7.23 31.34 -2.06
CA GLU A 571 -6.96 32.75 -1.74
C GLU A 571 -5.89 33.32 -2.69
N VAL A 572 -6.34 34.12 -3.66
CA VAL A 572 -5.48 34.82 -4.64
C VAL A 572 -4.36 35.61 -3.95
N ALA A 573 -4.65 36.21 -2.79
CA ALA A 573 -3.69 36.97 -1.98
C ALA A 573 -2.49 36.14 -1.48
N VAL A 574 -2.60 34.81 -1.42
CA VAL A 574 -1.51 33.89 -1.04
C VAL A 574 -0.91 33.22 -2.28
N LEU A 575 -1.74 32.87 -3.27
CA LEU A 575 -1.33 32.20 -4.50
C LEU A 575 -0.44 33.09 -5.38
N ALA A 576 -0.84 34.35 -5.63
CA ALA A 576 -0.12 35.23 -6.57
C ALA A 576 1.29 35.61 -6.06
N PRO A 577 1.50 36.03 -4.79
CA PRO A 577 2.85 36.34 -4.30
C PRO A 577 3.77 35.13 -4.24
N LEU A 578 3.25 33.94 -3.91
CA LEU A 578 4.07 32.72 -3.91
C LEU A 578 4.46 32.30 -5.33
N LEU A 579 3.54 32.39 -6.29
CA LEU A 579 3.83 32.11 -7.69
C LEU A 579 4.88 33.09 -8.23
N GLN A 580 4.75 34.38 -7.93
CA GLN A 580 5.73 35.41 -8.32
C GLN A 580 7.13 35.12 -7.75
N LEU A 581 7.23 34.79 -6.45
CA LEU A 581 8.48 34.38 -5.80
C LEU A 581 9.12 33.15 -6.47
N LEU A 582 8.31 32.14 -6.83
CA LEU A 582 8.84 30.96 -7.51
C LEU A 582 9.33 31.31 -8.92
N LEU A 583 8.60 32.15 -9.66
CA LEU A 583 8.98 32.58 -11.01
C LEU A 583 10.23 33.49 -11.04
N GLU A 584 10.51 34.26 -9.99
CA GLU A 584 11.77 35.00 -9.83
C GLU A 584 13.00 34.05 -9.92
N HIS A 585 12.85 32.81 -9.44
CA HIS A 585 13.89 31.78 -9.52
C HIS A 585 13.79 30.88 -10.75
N LEU A 586 12.84 31.11 -11.66
CA LEU A 586 12.69 30.31 -12.88
C LEU A 586 13.94 30.35 -13.77
N PRO A 587 14.61 31.50 -14.04
CA PRO A 587 15.83 31.49 -14.85
C PRO A 587 16.93 30.61 -14.24
N ARG A 588 17.04 30.61 -12.90
CA ARG A 588 18.01 29.78 -12.18
C ARG A 588 17.69 28.29 -12.32
N ALA A 589 16.43 27.89 -12.12
CA ALA A 589 15.98 26.51 -12.28
C ALA A 589 16.05 26.04 -13.74
N ALA A 590 15.83 26.96 -14.68
CA ALA A 590 15.97 26.77 -16.11
C ALA A 590 17.43 26.53 -16.51
N ASP A 591 18.42 27.26 -15.95
CA ASP A 591 19.83 27.08 -16.30
C ASP A 591 20.51 25.85 -15.64
N MET A 592 19.81 25.11 -14.78
CA MET A 592 20.34 23.86 -14.19
C MET A 592 20.54 22.80 -15.28
N ARG A 593 21.77 22.30 -15.42
CA ARG A 593 22.19 21.28 -16.40
C ARG A 593 22.64 20.00 -15.69
N PRO A 594 22.52 18.81 -16.33
CA PRO A 594 23.11 17.59 -15.81
C PRO A 594 24.64 17.74 -15.66
N HIS A 595 25.19 17.27 -14.53
CA HIS A 595 26.64 17.28 -14.31
C HIS A 595 27.33 16.30 -15.28
N PRO A 596 28.30 16.74 -16.10
CA PRO A 596 29.04 15.84 -16.96
C PRO A 596 29.93 14.93 -16.10
N GLN A 597 29.74 13.62 -16.19
CA GLN A 597 30.78 12.69 -15.75
C GLN A 597 32.02 12.92 -16.64
N PRO A 598 33.21 13.16 -16.08
CA PRO A 598 34.39 13.35 -16.90
C PRO A 598 34.75 12.03 -17.58
N HIS A 599 34.48 11.94 -18.88
CA HIS A 599 34.87 10.79 -19.69
C HIS A 599 36.38 10.58 -19.58
N HIS A 600 36.80 9.40 -19.12
CA HIS A 600 38.21 9.01 -19.11
C HIS A 600 38.83 9.13 -20.50
N HIS A 601 39.66 10.13 -20.74
CA HIS A 601 40.79 10.08 -21.67
C HIS A 601 41.92 11.01 -21.18
N HIS A 602 43.08 10.41 -20.87
CA HIS A 602 44.39 11.04 -20.62
C HIS A 602 44.64 11.78 -19.28
N HIS A 603 45.29 11.03 -18.37
CA HIS A 603 46.33 11.43 -17.40
C HIS A 603 46.18 12.63 -16.44
N HIS A 604 46.45 12.33 -15.16
CA HIS A 604 46.72 13.23 -14.03
C HIS A 604 45.56 14.07 -13.47
N ASP A 605 44.60 13.40 -12.81
CA ASP A 605 44.36 13.65 -11.37
C ASP A 605 43.51 12.53 -10.73
N VAL A 606 44.01 11.90 -9.66
CA VAL A 606 43.46 10.64 -9.08
C VAL A 606 42.56 10.89 -7.86
N SER A 607 42.58 12.10 -7.30
CA SER A 607 41.87 12.48 -6.07
C SER A 607 40.33 12.56 -6.24
N ILE A 608 39.84 13.04 -7.38
CA ILE A 608 38.41 13.34 -7.58
C ILE A 608 37.62 12.09 -8.06
N ALA A 609 38.19 11.27 -8.94
CA ALA A 609 37.51 10.09 -9.48
C ALA A 609 37.16 9.05 -8.40
N THR A 610 38.08 8.85 -7.44
CA THR A 610 37.87 7.94 -6.30
C THR A 610 36.75 8.42 -5.37
N PHE A 611 36.49 9.73 -5.30
CA PHE A 611 35.50 10.34 -4.41
C PHE A 611 34.06 10.01 -4.83
N TYR A 612 33.76 10.07 -6.14
CA TYR A 612 32.44 9.70 -6.67
C TYR A 612 32.17 8.19 -6.64
N GLN A 613 33.20 7.36 -6.80
CA GLN A 613 33.03 5.92 -6.92
C GLN A 613 32.64 5.23 -5.60
N VAL A 614 33.01 5.80 -4.46
CA VAL A 614 32.60 5.30 -3.13
C VAL A 614 31.15 5.68 -2.78
N VAL A 615 30.69 6.86 -3.20
CA VAL A 615 29.32 7.35 -2.92
C VAL A 615 28.26 6.52 -3.66
N HIS A 616 28.58 5.98 -4.84
CA HIS A 616 27.62 5.20 -5.64
C HIS A 616 27.39 3.75 -5.16
N HIS A 617 28.11 3.24 -4.15
CA HIS A 617 27.94 1.85 -3.69
C HIS A 617 26.70 1.57 -2.81
N HIS A 618 25.86 2.58 -2.56
CA HIS A 618 24.56 2.43 -1.89
C HIS A 618 23.36 2.98 -2.69
N ALA A 619 23.54 3.24 -4.00
CA ALA A 619 22.44 3.56 -4.89
C ALA A 619 21.68 2.27 -5.28
N GLU A 620 20.63 1.93 -4.52
CA GLU A 620 19.58 1.02 -4.99
C GLU A 620 19.01 1.55 -6.31
N GLU A 621 18.80 0.67 -7.29
CA GLU A 621 18.30 1.03 -8.62
C GLU A 621 16.97 1.82 -8.51
N GLY A 622 16.94 3.02 -9.10
CA GLY A 622 15.73 3.86 -9.17
C GLY A 622 15.63 5.04 -8.20
N LYS A 623 16.64 5.32 -7.36
CA LYS A 623 16.68 6.57 -6.56
C LYS A 623 17.33 7.73 -7.34
N GLU A 624 16.78 8.93 -7.19
CA GLU A 624 17.32 10.16 -7.78
C GLU A 624 18.76 10.45 -7.33
N PRO A 625 19.59 11.08 -8.18
CA PRO A 625 20.92 11.50 -7.80
C PRO A 625 20.87 12.53 -6.66
N TYR A 626 21.79 12.38 -5.70
CA TYR A 626 21.96 13.30 -4.59
C TYR A 626 22.64 14.58 -5.08
N GLY A 627 21.99 15.73 -4.92
CA GLY A 627 22.45 17.00 -5.46
C GLY A 627 21.32 17.99 -5.78
N PRO A 628 21.65 19.22 -6.19
CA PRO A 628 20.67 20.23 -6.54
C PRO A 628 19.92 19.82 -7.81
N ALA A 629 18.59 19.87 -7.76
CA ALA A 629 17.71 19.48 -8.87
C ALA A 629 16.46 20.35 -8.88
N CYS A 630 15.87 20.55 -10.06
CA CYS A 630 14.70 21.42 -10.24
C CYS A 630 13.39 20.67 -10.51
N ARG A 631 13.39 19.34 -10.56
CA ARG A 631 12.21 18.51 -10.89
C ARG A 631 11.00 18.79 -9.98
N ASP A 632 11.21 18.82 -8.67
CA ASP A 632 10.15 19.08 -7.67
C ASP A 632 9.67 20.54 -7.70
N TYR A 633 10.57 21.48 -8.00
CA TYR A 633 10.25 22.89 -8.22
C TYR A 633 9.33 23.06 -9.45
N PHE A 634 9.68 22.46 -10.58
CA PHE A 634 8.85 22.54 -11.80
C PHE A 634 7.49 21.84 -11.60
N TRP A 635 7.44 20.71 -10.88
CA TRP A 635 6.19 20.09 -10.47
C TRP A 635 5.30 21.04 -9.67
N LEU A 636 5.86 21.75 -8.67
CA LEU A 636 5.11 22.72 -7.87
C LEU A 636 4.58 23.87 -8.74
N VAL A 637 5.43 24.51 -9.55
CA VAL A 637 5.03 25.66 -10.38
C VAL A 637 3.93 25.25 -11.37
N CYS A 638 4.04 24.09 -12.01
CA CYS A 638 2.99 23.54 -12.88
C CYS A 638 1.66 23.37 -12.13
N ARG A 639 1.68 22.87 -10.90
CA ARG A 639 0.48 22.65 -10.07
C ARG A 639 -0.14 23.93 -9.53
N LEU A 640 0.64 24.98 -9.29
CA LEU A 640 0.12 26.29 -8.91
C LEU A 640 -0.54 27.00 -10.10
N ILE A 641 0.02 26.85 -11.31
CA ILE A 641 -0.58 27.39 -12.55
C ILE A 641 -1.88 26.67 -12.90
N ASP A 642 -1.91 25.32 -12.86
CA ASP A 642 -3.15 24.52 -13.01
C ASP A 642 -4.24 24.93 -11.98
N GLY A 643 -3.86 25.55 -10.85
CA GLY A 643 -4.74 26.00 -9.77
C GLY A 643 -5.17 27.47 -9.81
N LEU A 644 -4.78 28.25 -10.83
CA LEU A 644 -5.23 29.63 -11.01
C LEU A 644 -6.71 29.67 -11.45
N PRO A 645 -7.52 30.62 -10.94
CA PRO A 645 -8.88 30.85 -11.45
C PRO A 645 -8.92 31.16 -12.95
N GLU A 646 -10.01 30.80 -13.64
CA GLU A 646 -10.16 31.01 -15.09
C GLU A 646 -10.00 32.47 -15.54
N ASP A 647 -10.29 33.43 -14.66
CA ASP A 647 -10.14 34.86 -14.91
C ASP A 647 -8.69 35.28 -15.24
N PHE A 648 -7.69 34.56 -14.72
CA PHE A 648 -6.27 34.81 -15.02
C PHE A 648 -5.85 34.36 -16.43
N PHE A 649 -6.71 33.62 -17.14
CA PHE A 649 -6.46 33.13 -18.50
C PHE A 649 -7.33 33.85 -19.55
N LYS A 650 -8.09 34.88 -19.16
CA LYS A 650 -8.94 35.68 -20.07
C LYS A 650 -8.15 36.78 -20.76
N GLU A 651 -8.59 37.14 -21.97
CA GLU A 651 -7.93 38.18 -22.76
C GLU A 651 -7.96 39.55 -22.06
N GLY A 652 -6.78 40.14 -21.86
CA GLY A 652 -6.65 41.50 -21.33
C GLY A 652 -6.54 41.61 -19.81
N ALA A 653 -6.31 40.51 -19.08
CA ALA A 653 -5.95 40.56 -17.66
C ALA A 653 -4.57 41.22 -17.48
N THR A 654 -4.55 42.55 -17.30
CA THR A 654 -3.34 43.31 -16.99
C THR A 654 -2.89 43.08 -15.55
N SER A 655 -1.57 43.08 -15.33
CA SER A 655 -0.95 42.80 -14.02
C SER A 655 -1.39 43.75 -12.90
N GLU A 656 -1.81 44.97 -13.23
CA GLU A 656 -2.17 46.02 -12.26
C GLU A 656 -3.44 45.71 -11.45
N ASP A 657 -4.44 45.02 -12.02
CA ASP A 657 -5.73 44.76 -11.34
C ASP A 657 -5.74 43.47 -10.49
N SER A 658 -4.73 42.61 -10.62
CA SER A 658 -4.78 41.24 -10.07
C SER A 658 -3.50 40.76 -9.37
N GLY A 659 -2.36 41.44 -9.56
CA GLY A 659 -1.08 41.07 -8.94
C GLY A 659 -0.45 39.76 -9.45
N ALA A 660 -0.99 39.17 -10.51
CA ALA A 660 -0.48 37.93 -11.12
C ALA A 660 0.56 38.20 -12.23
N PRO A 661 1.44 37.22 -12.50
CA PRO A 661 2.39 37.27 -13.61
C PRO A 661 1.69 37.21 -14.98
N ASP A 662 2.23 37.91 -15.99
CA ASP A 662 1.76 37.74 -17.38
C ASP A 662 2.17 36.35 -17.91
N LEU A 663 1.16 35.50 -18.11
CA LEU A 663 1.34 34.12 -18.55
C LEU A 663 1.78 34.01 -20.02
N ASN A 664 1.59 35.05 -20.85
CA ASN A 664 2.15 35.09 -22.20
C ASN A 664 3.63 35.48 -22.15
N GLU A 665 4.01 36.52 -21.40
CA GLU A 665 5.42 36.90 -21.21
C GLU A 665 6.23 35.72 -20.64
N LEU A 666 5.65 34.97 -19.70
CA LEU A 666 6.23 33.72 -19.18
C LEU A 666 6.47 32.65 -20.27
N CYS A 667 5.55 32.49 -21.23
CA CYS A 667 5.75 31.58 -22.37
C CYS A 667 6.88 32.06 -23.29
N GLU A 668 6.97 33.37 -23.55
CA GLU A 668 8.06 33.96 -24.35
C GLU A 668 9.42 33.83 -23.65
N GLN A 669 9.46 33.97 -22.33
CA GLN A 669 10.65 33.76 -21.50
C GLN A 669 11.13 32.31 -21.58
N ILE A 670 10.23 31.32 -21.47
CA ILE A 670 10.56 29.90 -21.59
C ILE A 670 11.04 29.58 -23.01
N HIS A 671 10.36 30.10 -24.05
CA HIS A 671 10.82 29.97 -25.45
C HIS A 671 12.26 30.50 -25.63
N SER A 672 12.55 31.70 -25.11
CA SER A 672 13.87 32.33 -25.18
C SER A 672 14.95 31.56 -24.40
N SER A 673 14.58 30.86 -23.32
CA SER A 673 15.49 29.96 -22.59
C SER A 673 15.77 28.69 -23.39
N LEU A 674 14.74 28.05 -23.94
CA LEU A 674 14.87 26.84 -24.77
C LEU A 674 15.70 27.08 -26.04
N ASP A 675 15.56 28.22 -26.72
CA ASP A 675 16.30 28.54 -27.96
C ASP A 675 17.80 28.76 -27.72
N LYS A 676 18.17 29.25 -26.54
CA LYS A 676 19.57 29.44 -26.11
C LYS A 676 20.18 28.20 -25.45
N ARG A 677 19.37 27.18 -25.14
CA ARG A 677 19.80 26.00 -24.39
C ARG A 677 20.47 24.98 -25.30
N GLU A 678 21.65 24.55 -24.90
CA GLU A 678 22.35 23.42 -25.50
C GLU A 678 21.73 22.09 -25.03
N ILE A 679 21.36 21.22 -25.97
CA ILE A 679 20.78 19.90 -25.67
C ILE A 679 21.92 18.90 -25.45
N ILE A 680 22.13 18.52 -24.19
CA ILE A 680 23.23 17.64 -23.76
C ILE A 680 22.83 16.15 -23.82
N GLU A 681 21.53 15.83 -23.66
CA GLU A 681 21.02 14.47 -23.76
C GLU A 681 21.20 13.88 -25.18
N ARG A 682 21.97 12.80 -25.29
CA ARG A 682 22.14 12.03 -26.52
C ARG A 682 21.60 10.62 -26.32
N ARG A 683 20.47 10.29 -26.95
CA ARG A 683 19.79 8.97 -26.85
C ARG A 683 20.66 7.75 -27.18
N THR A 684 21.85 7.93 -27.76
CA THR A 684 22.80 6.88 -28.13
C THR A 684 23.80 6.52 -27.02
N GLU A 685 23.89 7.32 -25.96
CA GLU A 685 24.81 7.13 -24.83
C GLU A 685 24.02 7.15 -23.51
N PRO A 686 24.48 6.47 -22.44
CA PRO A 686 23.84 6.55 -21.13
C PRO A 686 24.07 7.92 -20.50
N CYS A 687 23.22 8.89 -20.82
CA CYS A 687 23.24 10.25 -20.27
C CYS A 687 22.34 10.39 -19.03
N THR A 688 22.73 11.26 -18.10
CA THR A 688 21.88 11.71 -17.00
C THR A 688 20.75 12.60 -17.53
N PRO A 689 19.52 12.46 -17.01
CA PRO A 689 18.38 13.26 -17.46
C PRO A 689 18.55 14.74 -17.09
N ASP A 690 18.16 15.62 -18.00
CA ASP A 690 18.15 17.05 -17.81
C ASP A 690 16.81 17.51 -17.22
N ASP A 691 16.73 17.48 -15.88
CA ASP A 691 15.56 17.97 -15.12
C ASP A 691 15.17 19.42 -15.48
N GLY A 692 16.13 20.25 -15.90
CA GLY A 692 15.88 21.64 -16.30
C GLY A 692 15.19 21.72 -17.66
N LEU A 693 15.63 20.92 -18.62
CA LEU A 693 14.97 20.80 -19.93
C LEU A 693 13.59 20.17 -19.78
N TYR A 694 13.49 19.04 -19.09
CA TYR A 694 12.22 18.36 -18.80
C TYR A 694 11.24 19.28 -18.06
N GLY A 695 11.74 20.05 -17.09
CA GLY A 695 10.96 21.00 -16.31
C GLY A 695 10.43 22.17 -17.13
N GLN A 696 11.27 22.81 -17.96
CA GLN A 696 10.84 23.88 -18.87
C GLN A 696 9.78 23.39 -19.87
N LEU A 697 9.99 22.20 -20.46
CA LEU A 697 9.01 21.61 -21.38
C LEU A 697 7.70 21.24 -20.68
N SER A 698 7.78 20.74 -19.44
CA SER A 698 6.60 20.47 -18.61
C SER A 698 5.82 21.75 -18.31
N LEU A 699 6.52 22.82 -17.90
CA LEU A 699 5.92 24.13 -17.59
C LEU A 699 5.24 24.74 -18.81
N LEU A 700 5.92 24.75 -19.96
CA LEU A 700 5.34 25.21 -21.22
C LEU A 700 4.11 24.38 -21.60
N THR A 701 4.15 23.04 -21.42
CA THR A 701 3.01 22.16 -21.68
C THR A 701 1.82 22.48 -20.78
N HIS A 702 2.04 22.87 -19.52
CA HIS A 702 0.95 23.25 -18.60
C HIS A 702 0.33 24.61 -19.00
N LEU A 703 1.16 25.62 -19.27
CA LEU A 703 0.70 26.93 -19.77
C LEU A 703 -0.11 26.78 -21.08
N VAL A 704 0.38 25.96 -22.01
CA VAL A 704 -0.23 25.68 -23.32
C VAL A 704 -1.47 24.77 -23.21
N LYS A 705 -1.93 24.34 -22.03
CA LYS A 705 -3.31 23.84 -21.87
C LYS A 705 -4.33 24.97 -22.07
N HIS A 706 -4.06 26.14 -21.49
CA HIS A 706 -4.98 27.28 -21.42
C HIS A 706 -5.03 28.10 -22.74
N PRO A 707 -6.07 28.91 -22.99
CA PRO A 707 -6.24 29.65 -24.26
C PRO A 707 -5.33 30.89 -24.38
N LEU A 708 -4.02 30.72 -24.16
CA LEU A 708 -3.01 31.78 -24.25
C LEU A 708 -2.72 32.19 -25.71
N ARG A 709 -2.41 33.48 -25.94
CA ARG A 709 -2.09 34.03 -27.28
C ARG A 709 -0.83 33.41 -27.87
N PHE A 710 0.11 32.99 -27.02
CA PHE A 710 1.33 32.28 -27.42
C PHE A 710 1.06 31.07 -28.35
N LYS A 711 -0.09 30.38 -28.20
CA LYS A 711 -0.48 29.27 -29.10
C LYS A 711 -0.56 29.65 -30.58
N MET A 712 -0.96 30.89 -30.85
CA MET A 712 -1.20 31.41 -32.20
C MET A 712 -0.09 32.39 -32.63
N SER A 713 0.97 32.53 -31.83
CA SER A 713 2.10 33.42 -32.14
C SER A 713 3.13 32.73 -33.02
N GLU A 714 3.95 33.54 -33.70
CA GLU A 714 5.10 33.03 -34.46
C GLU A 714 6.09 32.28 -33.56
N GLN A 715 6.29 32.75 -32.32
CA GLN A 715 7.16 32.10 -31.33
C GLN A 715 6.64 30.72 -30.91
N GLY A 716 5.32 30.56 -30.70
CA GLY A 716 4.71 29.27 -30.42
C GLY A 716 4.93 28.27 -31.57
N THR A 717 4.78 28.75 -32.81
CA THR A 717 5.06 27.94 -34.02
C THR A 717 6.54 27.54 -34.12
N ARG A 718 7.47 28.49 -33.94
CA ARG A 718 8.91 28.21 -33.93
C ARG A 718 9.32 27.23 -32.83
N THR A 719 8.65 27.25 -31.68
CA THR A 719 8.92 26.28 -30.59
C THR A 719 8.63 24.84 -31.03
N LEU A 720 7.57 24.62 -31.81
CA LEU A 720 7.27 23.30 -32.37
C LEU A 720 8.32 22.85 -33.39
N GLU A 721 8.83 23.78 -34.22
CA GLU A 721 9.93 23.48 -35.15
C GLU A 721 11.22 23.10 -34.40
N MET A 722 11.55 23.79 -33.29
CA MET A 722 12.73 23.49 -32.47
C MET A 722 12.70 22.08 -31.88
N LEU A 723 11.56 21.62 -31.36
CA LEU A 723 11.41 20.27 -30.76
C LEU A 723 11.64 19.11 -31.75
N VAL A 724 11.58 19.44 -33.04
CA VAL A 724 11.64 18.52 -34.17
C VAL A 724 12.94 18.64 -34.97
N ARG A 725 13.63 19.79 -34.88
CA ARG A 725 14.88 20.08 -35.59
C ARG A 725 15.95 19.03 -35.24
N GLY A 726 16.41 18.31 -36.27
CA GLY A 726 17.47 17.30 -36.14
C GLY A 726 17.03 15.94 -35.57
N ALA A 727 15.76 15.76 -35.20
CA ALA A 727 15.25 14.51 -34.64
C ALA A 727 14.14 13.93 -35.53
N PRO A 728 14.45 13.05 -36.51
CA PRO A 728 13.46 12.54 -37.45
C PRO A 728 12.35 11.72 -36.78
N ASP A 729 12.61 11.05 -35.65
CA ASP A 729 11.56 10.38 -34.88
C ASP A 729 10.61 11.38 -34.22
N ASN A 730 11.12 12.49 -33.69
CA ASN A 730 10.29 13.57 -33.16
C ASN A 730 9.54 14.29 -34.31
N TYR A 731 10.16 14.44 -35.50
CA TYR A 731 9.45 14.88 -36.71
C TYR A 731 8.31 13.92 -37.01
N MET A 732 8.54 12.61 -37.05
CA MET A 732 7.49 11.65 -37.32
C MET A 732 6.42 11.63 -36.23
N VAL A 733 6.75 11.82 -34.95
CA VAL A 733 5.76 11.92 -33.86
C VAL A 733 4.98 13.24 -33.93
N LEU A 734 5.61 14.40 -34.18
CA LEU A 734 4.89 15.67 -34.32
C LEU A 734 4.12 15.73 -35.64
N HIS A 735 4.69 15.24 -36.74
CA HIS A 735 4.01 15.09 -38.02
C HIS A 735 2.82 14.16 -37.86
N ASN A 736 2.99 12.99 -37.24
CA ASN A 736 1.85 12.12 -36.91
C ASN A 736 0.87 12.85 -36.00
N LYS A 737 1.29 13.63 -34.99
CA LYS A 737 0.38 14.36 -34.09
C LYS A 737 -0.34 15.55 -34.72
N LEU A 738 0.31 16.30 -35.58
CA LEU A 738 -0.29 17.37 -36.37
C LEU A 738 -1.18 16.78 -37.47
N MET A 739 -0.79 15.66 -38.06
CA MET A 739 -1.64 14.87 -38.95
C MET A 739 -2.73 14.13 -38.18
N GLU A 740 -2.61 13.86 -36.87
CA GLU A 740 -3.66 13.37 -35.95
C GLU A 740 -4.62 14.54 -35.62
N HIS A 741 -4.15 15.77 -35.51
CA HIS A 741 -5.02 16.95 -35.44
C HIS A 741 -5.67 17.30 -36.79
N HIS A 742 -5.00 17.08 -37.92
CA HIS A 742 -5.58 17.22 -39.26
C HIS A 742 -6.26 15.94 -39.77
N LYS A 743 -6.22 14.84 -39.00
CA LYS A 743 -7.01 13.61 -39.12
C LYS A 743 -8.16 13.81 -38.14
N PRO A 744 -9.31 14.26 -38.60
CA PRO A 744 -10.22 14.85 -37.65
C PRO A 744 -10.76 13.81 -36.59
N GLY A 745 -11.34 14.20 -35.48
CA GLY A 745 -11.87 13.34 -34.40
C GLY A 745 -10.93 12.81 -33.33
N TYR A 746 -9.69 13.29 -33.29
CA TYR A 746 -8.70 13.07 -32.24
C TYR A 746 -9.03 13.64 -30.82
N CYS A 747 -10.28 13.55 -30.37
CA CYS A 747 -10.76 14.04 -29.07
C CYS A 747 -11.76 13.06 -28.44
N LEU A 748 -11.31 12.15 -27.57
CA LEU A 748 -12.20 11.25 -26.79
C LEU A 748 -12.07 11.33 -25.26
N ASP A 749 -11.11 12.11 -24.72
CA ASP A 749 -10.88 12.27 -23.27
C ASP A 749 -11.23 13.67 -22.72
N ALA A 750 -12.01 14.47 -23.46
CA ALA A 750 -12.54 15.75 -22.96
C ALA A 750 -13.91 15.55 -22.28
N GLY A 751 -13.97 15.75 -20.96
CA GLY A 751 -15.21 16.07 -20.26
C GLY A 751 -15.80 17.41 -20.73
N PRO A 752 -17.10 17.66 -20.49
CA PRO A 752 -17.86 18.62 -21.30
C PRO A 752 -17.70 20.08 -20.86
N GLN A 753 -16.73 20.82 -21.42
CA GLN A 753 -16.88 22.26 -21.76
C GLN A 753 -15.68 22.92 -22.50
N SER A 754 -15.00 22.22 -23.42
CA SER A 754 -14.14 22.88 -24.42
C SER A 754 -14.70 22.70 -25.82
N SER A 755 -15.54 23.65 -26.24
CA SER A 755 -15.97 23.76 -27.64
C SER A 755 -14.83 24.32 -28.47
N TYR A 756 -14.21 23.50 -29.32
CA TYR A 756 -13.89 23.99 -30.65
C TYR A 756 -15.23 24.30 -31.37
N PRO A 757 -15.34 25.33 -32.22
CA PRO A 757 -16.64 25.87 -32.68
C PRO A 757 -17.44 24.97 -33.64
N TRP A 758 -17.08 23.69 -33.75
CA TRP A 758 -17.78 22.66 -34.51
C TRP A 758 -17.81 21.37 -33.68
N ASP A 759 -18.99 20.78 -33.48
CA ASP A 759 -19.21 19.51 -32.75
C ASP A 759 -18.73 18.27 -33.55
N TYR A 760 -17.56 18.39 -34.19
CA TYR A 760 -17.12 17.50 -35.24
C TYR A 760 -15.64 17.68 -35.58
N TRP A 761 -14.90 16.60 -35.40
CA TRP A 761 -13.58 16.37 -35.98
C TRP A 761 -13.82 14.91 -36.57
N PRO A 762 -13.81 14.61 -37.90
CA PRO A 762 -13.87 13.23 -38.50
C PRO A 762 -12.57 12.51 -39.05
N ALA A 763 -12.05 11.51 -38.34
CA ALA A 763 -11.00 10.50 -38.66
C ALA A 763 -10.86 9.46 -37.51
N GLU A 764 -10.45 9.89 -36.31
CA GLU A 764 -10.46 9.10 -35.05
C GLU A 764 -11.75 9.30 -34.21
N GLU A 765 -12.60 10.22 -34.65
CA GLU A 765 -14.07 10.19 -34.51
C GLU A 765 -14.70 10.05 -35.91
N SER A 766 -13.97 9.70 -36.98
CA SER A 766 -14.64 9.20 -38.19
C SER A 766 -14.82 7.71 -38.17
N ARG A 767 -15.76 7.31 -39.02
CA ARG A 767 -15.83 6.00 -39.64
C ARG A 767 -14.43 5.47 -39.90
N SER A 768 -14.16 4.29 -39.34
CA SER A 768 -12.87 3.61 -39.43
C SER A 768 -12.46 3.35 -40.89
N GLU A 769 -11.17 3.16 -41.16
CA GLU A 769 -10.63 2.92 -42.52
C GLU A 769 -11.29 1.72 -43.23
N CYS A 770 -11.87 0.76 -42.50
CA CYS A 770 -12.64 -0.34 -43.09
C CYS A 770 -14.08 0.04 -43.51
N GLY A 771 -14.46 1.32 -43.40
CA GLY A 771 -15.73 1.87 -43.91
C GLY A 771 -16.93 1.68 -42.97
N TYR A 772 -16.70 1.28 -41.71
CA TYR A 772 -17.78 0.98 -40.76
C TYR A 772 -17.77 1.86 -39.51
N VAL A 773 -18.98 2.07 -38.97
CA VAL A 773 -19.28 2.83 -37.75
C VAL A 773 -19.54 1.84 -36.61
N GLY A 774 -18.95 2.08 -35.44
CA GLY A 774 -19.14 1.30 -34.22
C GLY A 774 -20.39 1.70 -33.41
N LEU A 775 -20.55 1.09 -32.24
CA LEU A 775 -21.54 1.47 -31.24
C LEU A 775 -20.85 1.72 -29.89
N THR A 776 -21.16 2.85 -29.25
CA THR A 776 -20.58 3.20 -27.94
C THR A 776 -21.08 2.22 -26.86
N ASN A 777 -20.17 1.62 -26.10
CA ASN A 777 -20.53 0.84 -24.91
C ASN A 777 -20.89 1.79 -23.76
N LEU A 778 -22.08 1.62 -23.17
CA LEU A 778 -22.61 2.48 -22.10
C LEU A 778 -22.33 1.92 -20.68
N GLY A 779 -21.37 1.00 -20.58
CA GLY A 779 -21.02 0.25 -19.37
C GLY A 779 -20.98 -1.25 -19.68
N ALA A 780 -22.15 -1.89 -19.57
CA ALA A 780 -22.34 -3.32 -19.75
C ALA A 780 -23.06 -3.70 -21.07
N THR A 781 -23.24 -2.76 -22.01
CA THR A 781 -24.12 -2.93 -23.19
C THR A 781 -23.46 -3.59 -24.40
N CYS A 782 -22.34 -4.31 -24.21
CA CYS A 782 -21.59 -4.95 -25.29
C CYS A 782 -22.37 -6.09 -25.99
N TYR A 783 -23.23 -6.81 -25.28
CA TYR A 783 -24.12 -7.84 -25.85
C TYR A 783 -25.06 -7.25 -26.91
N MET A 784 -25.70 -6.11 -26.60
CA MET A 784 -26.59 -5.38 -27.50
C MET A 784 -25.83 -4.81 -28.69
N ALA A 785 -24.68 -4.16 -28.45
CA ALA A 785 -23.85 -3.59 -29.51
C ALA A 785 -23.40 -4.67 -30.52
N SER A 786 -23.01 -5.85 -30.02
CA SER A 786 -22.61 -6.99 -30.85
C SER A 786 -23.79 -7.53 -31.66
N CYS A 787 -24.97 -7.67 -31.05
CA CYS A 787 -26.19 -8.11 -31.71
C CYS A 787 -26.64 -7.15 -32.83
N MET A 788 -26.67 -5.84 -32.55
CA MET A 788 -27.08 -4.82 -33.51
C MET A 788 -26.12 -4.71 -34.70
N GLN A 789 -24.81 -4.82 -34.47
CA GLN A 789 -23.82 -4.84 -35.56
C GLN A 789 -23.99 -6.07 -36.46
N HIS A 790 -24.21 -7.28 -35.90
CA HIS A 790 -24.50 -8.46 -36.72
C HIS A 790 -25.74 -8.26 -37.60
N LEU A 791 -26.82 -7.70 -37.05
CA LEU A 791 -28.06 -7.45 -37.79
C LEU A 791 -27.89 -6.35 -38.86
N TYR A 792 -27.13 -5.29 -38.55
CA TYR A 792 -26.81 -4.20 -39.47
C TYR A 792 -25.97 -4.66 -40.67
N MET A 793 -25.00 -5.55 -40.45
CA MET A 793 -24.14 -6.10 -41.51
C MET A 793 -24.88 -7.01 -42.50
N MET A 794 -26.14 -7.37 -42.24
CA MET A 794 -26.98 -8.16 -43.15
C MET A 794 -27.79 -7.22 -44.05
N PRO A 795 -27.47 -7.07 -45.36
CA PRO A 795 -28.08 -6.03 -46.20
C PRO A 795 -29.60 -6.16 -46.33
N GLN A 796 -30.11 -7.39 -46.32
CA GLN A 796 -31.55 -7.69 -46.38
C GLN A 796 -32.27 -7.23 -45.10
N ALA A 797 -31.67 -7.42 -43.92
CA ALA A 797 -32.22 -6.94 -42.64
C ALA A 797 -32.15 -5.40 -42.54
N ARG A 798 -30.99 -4.82 -42.87
CA ARG A 798 -30.77 -3.37 -42.86
C ARG A 798 -31.76 -2.62 -43.76
N ALA A 799 -31.92 -3.06 -45.00
CA ALA A 799 -32.82 -2.41 -45.96
C ALA A 799 -34.29 -2.47 -45.50
N ALA A 800 -34.75 -3.63 -45.04
CA ALA A 800 -36.13 -3.79 -44.58
C ALA A 800 -36.43 -2.99 -43.29
N LEU A 801 -35.47 -2.90 -42.37
CA LEU A 801 -35.60 -2.08 -41.16
C LEU A 801 -35.73 -0.59 -41.50
N LEU A 802 -34.90 -0.08 -42.41
CA LEU A 802 -34.95 1.31 -42.86
C LEU A 802 -36.19 1.64 -43.72
N GLN A 803 -36.83 0.64 -44.34
CA GLN A 803 -38.05 0.80 -45.16
C GLN A 803 -39.36 0.58 -44.39
N ALA A 804 -39.33 0.00 -43.19
CA ALA A 804 -40.54 -0.27 -42.41
C ALA A 804 -41.21 1.02 -41.93
N ASP A 805 -42.53 1.13 -42.04
CA ASP A 805 -43.27 2.29 -41.57
C ASP A 805 -43.37 2.31 -40.02
N PRO A 806 -42.84 3.33 -39.32
CA PRO A 806 -42.97 3.45 -37.87
C PRO A 806 -44.42 3.61 -37.40
N ALA A 807 -45.30 4.21 -38.21
CA ALA A 807 -46.69 4.46 -37.85
C ALA A 807 -47.54 3.17 -37.85
N ALA A 808 -47.16 2.18 -38.66
CA ALA A 808 -47.81 0.87 -38.72
C ALA A 808 -47.32 -0.13 -37.64
N SER A 809 -46.29 0.24 -36.87
CA SER A 809 -45.58 -0.69 -35.96
C SER A 809 -46.14 -0.72 -34.54
N ARG A 810 -46.33 -1.94 -34.01
CA ARG A 810 -46.69 -2.16 -32.59
C ARG A 810 -45.62 -1.69 -31.61
N HIS A 811 -44.36 -1.69 -32.04
CA HIS A 811 -43.20 -1.26 -31.25
C HIS A 811 -42.55 -0.01 -31.90
N SER A 812 -43.39 0.95 -32.30
CA SER A 812 -43.02 2.13 -33.11
C SER A 812 -41.79 2.89 -32.60
N ALA A 813 -41.73 3.18 -31.29
CA ALA A 813 -40.60 3.88 -30.69
C ALA A 813 -39.29 3.07 -30.78
N THR A 814 -39.35 1.74 -30.57
CA THR A 814 -38.19 0.85 -30.73
C THR A 814 -37.73 0.80 -32.18
N LEU A 815 -38.67 0.66 -33.13
CA LEU A 815 -38.37 0.66 -34.56
C LEU A 815 -37.71 1.98 -34.99
N HIS A 816 -38.22 3.12 -34.52
CA HIS A 816 -37.67 4.44 -34.81
C HIS A 816 -36.22 4.59 -34.29
N GLU A 817 -35.92 4.15 -33.06
CA GLU A 817 -34.54 4.20 -32.56
C GLU A 817 -33.60 3.20 -33.25
N MET A 818 -34.11 2.05 -33.72
CA MET A 818 -33.35 1.12 -34.57
C MET A 818 -33.07 1.71 -35.96
N GLN A 819 -34.05 2.37 -36.58
CA GLN A 819 -33.88 3.07 -37.85
C GLN A 819 -32.88 4.22 -37.74
N ARG A 820 -33.01 5.04 -36.70
CA ARG A 820 -32.03 6.09 -36.38
C ARG A 820 -30.64 5.48 -36.25
N MET A 821 -30.48 4.45 -35.42
CA MET A 821 -29.20 3.74 -35.25
C MET A 821 -28.65 3.25 -36.59
N PHE A 822 -29.46 2.58 -37.41
CA PHE A 822 -29.03 2.01 -38.69
C PHE A 822 -28.71 3.09 -39.74
N ALA A 823 -29.40 4.23 -39.73
CA ALA A 823 -29.09 5.37 -40.57
C ALA A 823 -27.74 6.00 -40.18
N TYR A 824 -27.46 6.17 -38.88
CA TYR A 824 -26.13 6.58 -38.43
C TYR A 824 -25.06 5.55 -38.79
N LEU A 825 -25.31 4.25 -38.63
CA LEU A 825 -24.35 3.21 -39.03
C LEU A 825 -24.07 3.17 -40.55
N MET A 826 -25.00 3.70 -41.37
CA MET A 826 -24.93 3.72 -42.84
C MET A 826 -24.32 5.00 -43.41
N GLU A 827 -24.76 6.17 -42.95
CA GLU A 827 -24.43 7.48 -43.52
C GLU A 827 -23.56 8.36 -42.60
N SER A 828 -23.41 8.01 -41.31
CA SER A 828 -22.59 8.84 -40.43
C SER A 828 -21.11 8.66 -40.77
N GLU A 829 -20.46 9.76 -41.09
CA GLU A 829 -19.00 9.81 -41.10
C GLU A 829 -18.40 9.65 -39.70
N ARG A 830 -19.17 9.43 -38.62
CA ARG A 830 -18.63 9.28 -37.25
C ARG A 830 -18.09 7.87 -36.95
N LYS A 831 -17.16 7.75 -35.99
CA LYS A 831 -16.54 6.49 -35.54
C LYS A 831 -17.51 5.55 -34.87
N ALA A 832 -18.43 6.07 -34.07
CA ALA A 832 -19.43 5.29 -33.38
C ALA A 832 -20.74 6.07 -33.17
N TYR A 833 -21.86 5.35 -33.14
CA TYR A 833 -23.15 5.89 -32.72
C TYR A 833 -23.40 5.56 -31.24
N ASN A 834 -23.96 6.53 -30.49
CA ASN A 834 -24.30 6.37 -29.09
C ASN A 834 -25.75 5.84 -28.92
N PRO A 835 -25.96 4.59 -28.45
CA PRO A 835 -27.28 3.96 -28.42
C PRO A 835 -28.14 4.33 -27.19
N ARG A 836 -27.79 5.39 -26.43
CA ARG A 836 -28.47 5.71 -25.15
C ARG A 836 -29.97 6.02 -25.30
N SER A 837 -30.42 6.50 -26.46
CA SER A 837 -31.85 6.68 -26.74
C SER A 837 -32.56 5.34 -26.91
N PHE A 838 -31.96 4.40 -27.66
CA PHE A 838 -32.47 3.04 -27.82
C PHE A 838 -32.61 2.31 -26.49
N CYS A 839 -31.59 2.35 -25.60
CA CYS A 839 -31.65 1.66 -24.30
C CYS A 839 -32.79 2.15 -23.39
N LYS A 840 -33.22 3.41 -23.50
CA LYS A 840 -34.36 3.96 -22.75
C LYS A 840 -35.72 3.48 -23.26
N VAL A 841 -35.79 3.11 -24.54
CA VAL A 841 -37.04 2.77 -25.24
C VAL A 841 -37.22 1.27 -25.36
N TYR A 842 -36.14 0.52 -25.57
CA TYR A 842 -36.16 -0.94 -25.63
C TYR A 842 -36.45 -1.51 -24.25
N GLN A 843 -37.55 -2.26 -24.13
CA GLN A 843 -37.93 -2.95 -22.91
C GLN A 843 -37.73 -4.46 -23.07
N MET A 844 -37.06 -5.10 -22.13
CA MET A 844 -36.94 -6.56 -21.99
C MET A 844 -37.49 -6.93 -20.61
N ASP A 845 -38.26 -8.01 -20.50
CA ASP A 845 -38.91 -8.41 -19.22
C ASP A 845 -39.79 -7.29 -18.61
N HIS A 846 -40.42 -6.49 -19.49
CA HIS A 846 -41.20 -5.29 -19.17
C HIS A 846 -40.41 -4.13 -18.51
N GLN A 847 -39.08 -4.16 -18.52
CA GLN A 847 -38.21 -3.10 -18.00
C GLN A 847 -37.28 -2.52 -19.07
N PRO A 848 -36.98 -1.20 -19.08
CA PRO A 848 -35.96 -0.62 -19.96
C PRO A 848 -34.58 -1.25 -19.74
N LEU A 849 -33.71 -1.24 -20.75
CA LEU A 849 -32.36 -1.79 -20.63
C LEU A 849 -31.50 -0.98 -19.65
N ASN A 850 -31.14 -1.61 -18.52
CA ASN A 850 -30.16 -1.09 -17.58
C ASN A 850 -28.75 -1.13 -18.20
N THR A 851 -28.12 0.02 -18.40
CA THR A 851 -26.79 0.10 -19.04
C THR A 851 -25.65 -0.40 -18.15
N GLY A 852 -25.89 -0.61 -16.85
CA GLY A 852 -24.95 -1.22 -15.91
C GLY A 852 -25.07 -2.75 -15.78
N GLU A 853 -26.06 -3.37 -16.40
CA GLU A 853 -26.35 -4.81 -16.27
C GLU A 853 -25.84 -5.61 -17.49
N GLN A 854 -25.13 -6.72 -17.24
CA GLN A 854 -24.74 -7.65 -18.30
C GLN A 854 -25.87 -8.66 -18.55
N LYS A 855 -26.28 -8.84 -19.81
CA LYS A 855 -27.24 -9.86 -20.25
C LYS A 855 -26.61 -10.81 -21.26
N ASP A 856 -27.22 -11.99 -21.44
CA ASP A 856 -26.81 -12.95 -22.46
C ASP A 856 -27.16 -12.43 -23.87
N MET A 857 -26.19 -12.50 -24.79
CA MET A 857 -26.35 -11.98 -26.16
C MET A 857 -27.33 -12.80 -27.00
N ALA A 858 -27.40 -14.12 -26.78
CA ALA A 858 -28.35 -14.99 -27.48
C ALA A 858 -29.77 -14.81 -26.97
N GLU A 859 -29.95 -14.57 -25.67
CA GLU A 859 -31.24 -14.23 -25.06
C GLU A 859 -31.76 -12.89 -25.62
N PHE A 860 -30.91 -11.85 -25.60
CA PHE A 860 -31.23 -10.55 -26.21
C PHE A 860 -31.53 -10.66 -27.72
N PHE A 861 -30.80 -11.49 -28.46
CA PHE A 861 -31.07 -11.73 -29.89
C PHE A 861 -32.44 -12.37 -30.13
N ILE A 862 -32.82 -13.38 -29.35
CA ILE A 862 -34.11 -14.07 -29.49
C ILE A 862 -35.28 -13.12 -29.17
N ASP A 863 -35.15 -12.32 -28.10
CA ASP A 863 -36.11 -11.29 -27.71
C ASP A 863 -36.26 -10.19 -28.80
N LEU A 864 -35.13 -9.70 -29.33
CA LEU A 864 -35.10 -8.72 -30.42
C LEU A 864 -35.77 -9.28 -31.69
N VAL A 865 -35.40 -10.49 -32.11
CA VAL A 865 -35.97 -11.15 -33.29
C VAL A 865 -37.48 -11.37 -33.14
N SER A 866 -37.94 -11.74 -31.94
CA SER A 866 -39.38 -11.91 -31.65
C SER A 866 -40.13 -10.58 -31.79
N LYS A 867 -39.58 -9.47 -31.28
CA LYS A 867 -40.16 -8.13 -31.46
C LYS A 867 -40.17 -7.68 -32.92
N LEU A 868 -39.14 -8.01 -33.70
CA LEU A 868 -39.11 -7.75 -35.14
C LEU A 868 -40.24 -8.47 -35.89
N GLU A 869 -40.65 -9.67 -35.45
CA GLU A 869 -41.85 -10.33 -36.01
C GLU A 869 -43.18 -9.67 -35.62
N GLU A 870 -43.20 -8.91 -34.53
CA GLU A 870 -44.39 -8.20 -34.05
C GLU A 870 -44.52 -6.77 -34.58
N MET A 871 -43.41 -6.16 -35.04
CA MET A 871 -43.39 -4.80 -35.57
C MET A 871 -44.23 -4.67 -36.84
N THR A 872 -43.87 -5.36 -37.93
CA THR A 872 -44.60 -5.30 -39.21
C THR A 872 -44.65 -6.67 -39.89
N PRO A 873 -45.68 -6.97 -40.72
CA PRO A 873 -45.76 -8.25 -41.43
C PRO A 873 -44.62 -8.45 -42.44
N GLU A 874 -44.04 -7.39 -42.97
CA GLU A 874 -42.85 -7.42 -43.85
C GLU A 874 -41.62 -7.88 -43.07
N LEU A 875 -41.37 -7.31 -41.89
CA LEU A 875 -40.26 -7.71 -41.01
C LEU A 875 -40.43 -9.14 -40.53
N LYS A 876 -41.66 -9.56 -40.19
CA LYS A 876 -41.97 -10.97 -39.87
C LYS A 876 -41.60 -11.92 -41.00
N LYS A 877 -42.02 -11.62 -42.24
CA LYS A 877 -41.69 -12.44 -43.42
C LYS A 877 -40.18 -12.52 -43.64
N LEU A 878 -39.47 -11.41 -43.42
CA LEU A 878 -38.02 -11.35 -43.53
C LEU A 878 -37.31 -12.19 -42.47
N VAL A 879 -37.66 -12.01 -41.19
CA VAL A 879 -37.12 -12.80 -40.05
C VAL A 879 -37.30 -14.29 -40.30
N LYS A 880 -38.50 -14.73 -40.70
CA LYS A 880 -38.76 -16.14 -41.05
C LYS A 880 -38.04 -16.66 -42.30
N THR A 881 -37.53 -15.76 -43.13
CA THR A 881 -36.73 -16.10 -44.31
C THR A 881 -35.23 -16.15 -43.99
N LEU A 882 -34.76 -15.26 -43.10
CA LEU A 882 -33.34 -15.15 -42.73
C LEU A 882 -32.95 -16.17 -41.66
N PHE A 883 -33.66 -16.20 -40.53
CA PHE A 883 -33.22 -16.88 -39.30
C PHE A 883 -34.04 -18.12 -38.92
N CYS A 884 -35.31 -18.22 -39.34
CA CYS A 884 -36.17 -19.34 -38.96
C CYS A 884 -35.86 -20.62 -39.75
N GLY A 885 -35.24 -21.57 -39.06
CA GLY A 885 -35.16 -22.97 -39.44
C GLY A 885 -36.29 -23.80 -38.84
N VAL A 886 -36.41 -25.06 -39.27
CA VAL A 886 -37.36 -26.04 -38.72
C VAL A 886 -36.62 -27.33 -38.38
N LEU A 887 -36.71 -27.73 -37.12
CA LEU A 887 -36.34 -29.07 -36.64
C LEU A 887 -37.54 -30.01 -36.81
N SER A 888 -37.26 -31.28 -37.08
CA SER A 888 -38.22 -32.37 -37.06
C SER A 888 -37.80 -33.36 -35.98
N ASN A 889 -38.54 -33.34 -34.88
CA ASN A 889 -38.38 -34.29 -33.79
C ASN A 889 -39.15 -35.55 -34.17
N ASN A 890 -38.40 -36.56 -34.61
CA ASN A 890 -38.92 -37.86 -35.01
C ASN A 890 -38.89 -38.81 -33.81
N VAL A 891 -40.00 -39.49 -33.54
CA VAL A 891 -40.08 -40.60 -32.57
C VAL A 891 -40.57 -41.84 -33.32
N VAL A 892 -39.68 -42.80 -33.50
CA VAL A 892 -39.94 -44.07 -34.20
C VAL A 892 -40.12 -45.16 -33.15
N SER A 893 -41.31 -45.77 -33.06
CA SER A 893 -41.52 -46.91 -32.18
C SER A 893 -40.73 -48.14 -32.68
N LEU A 894 -40.18 -48.91 -31.74
CA LEU A 894 -39.52 -50.18 -31.99
C LEU A 894 -40.48 -51.37 -31.89
N ASP A 895 -41.56 -51.21 -31.11
CA ASP A 895 -42.54 -52.28 -30.83
C ASP A 895 -43.77 -52.22 -31.77
N CYS A 896 -43.94 -51.13 -32.52
CA CYS A 896 -45.06 -50.95 -33.46
C CYS A 896 -44.67 -50.02 -34.63
N PRO A 897 -45.38 -50.01 -35.77
CA PRO A 897 -45.00 -49.22 -36.95
C PRO A 897 -45.29 -47.70 -36.82
N HIS A 898 -45.65 -47.21 -35.64
CA HIS A 898 -45.99 -45.80 -35.43
C HIS A 898 -44.75 -44.90 -35.44
N VAL A 899 -44.79 -43.84 -36.25
CA VAL A 899 -43.80 -42.77 -36.27
C VAL A 899 -44.48 -41.44 -35.99
N SER A 900 -44.15 -40.82 -34.85
CA SER A 900 -44.58 -39.47 -34.51
C SER A 900 -43.57 -38.44 -35.01
N ARG A 901 -44.06 -37.28 -35.46
CA ARG A 901 -43.26 -36.15 -35.93
C ARG A 901 -43.81 -34.85 -35.38
N THR A 902 -43.00 -34.14 -34.59
CA THR A 902 -43.29 -32.74 -34.23
C THR A 902 -42.33 -31.82 -34.95
N LEU A 903 -42.85 -30.71 -35.47
CA LEU A 903 -42.06 -29.68 -36.16
C LEU A 903 -41.92 -28.48 -35.24
N GLU A 904 -40.68 -28.04 -35.02
CA GLU A 904 -40.35 -26.95 -34.12
C GLU A 904 -39.53 -25.91 -34.88
N GLU A 905 -39.99 -24.65 -34.84
CA GLU A 905 -39.24 -23.52 -35.40
C GLU A 905 -38.06 -23.17 -34.48
N PHE A 906 -36.89 -22.88 -35.06
CA PHE A 906 -35.71 -22.45 -34.31
C PHE A 906 -35.02 -21.25 -34.96
N TYR A 907 -34.45 -20.39 -34.13
CA TYR A 907 -33.68 -19.20 -34.54
C TYR A 907 -32.19 -19.32 -34.19
N THR A 908 -31.84 -20.17 -33.22
CA THR A 908 -30.46 -20.52 -32.86
C THR A 908 -30.36 -22.03 -32.59
N VAL A 909 -29.20 -22.62 -32.88
CA VAL A 909 -28.88 -24.01 -32.52
C VAL A 909 -28.00 -23.98 -31.28
N ARG A 910 -28.42 -24.65 -30.20
CA ARG A 910 -27.66 -24.72 -28.96
C ARG A 910 -26.59 -25.81 -29.09
N CYS A 911 -25.33 -25.40 -29.08
CA CYS A 911 -24.18 -26.27 -29.22
C CYS A 911 -23.52 -26.50 -27.86
N GLN A 912 -23.57 -27.72 -27.34
CA GLN A 912 -22.87 -28.09 -26.11
C GLN A 912 -21.36 -28.01 -26.29
N VAL A 913 -20.66 -27.41 -25.32
CA VAL A 913 -19.19 -27.21 -25.35
C VAL A 913 -18.45 -28.01 -24.28
N ALA A 914 -19.08 -28.31 -23.14
CA ALA A 914 -18.50 -29.25 -22.19
C ALA A 914 -18.32 -30.61 -22.88
N ASP A 915 -17.14 -31.21 -22.68
CA ASP A 915 -16.70 -32.50 -23.24
C ASP A 915 -16.62 -32.60 -24.79
N MET A 916 -16.95 -31.53 -25.52
CA MET A 916 -16.90 -31.45 -26.99
C MET A 916 -15.66 -30.70 -27.49
N ARG A 917 -14.96 -31.26 -28.48
CA ARG A 917 -13.73 -30.67 -29.06
C ARG A 917 -13.99 -29.72 -30.23
N ASN A 918 -15.13 -29.88 -30.92
CA ASN A 918 -15.46 -29.11 -32.11
C ASN A 918 -16.97 -29.04 -32.39
N LEU A 919 -17.35 -28.17 -33.32
CA LEU A 919 -18.74 -27.96 -33.73
C LEU A 919 -19.41 -29.21 -34.34
N HIS A 920 -18.66 -30.09 -35.03
CA HIS A 920 -19.23 -31.33 -35.56
C HIS A 920 -19.72 -32.25 -34.45
N GLN A 921 -18.89 -32.51 -33.43
CA GLN A 921 -19.30 -33.32 -32.27
C GLN A 921 -20.53 -32.74 -31.55
N SER A 922 -20.61 -31.41 -31.47
CA SER A 922 -21.77 -30.72 -30.90
C SER A 922 -23.05 -30.87 -31.75
N LEU A 923 -22.92 -30.96 -33.08
CA LEU A 923 -24.04 -31.21 -34.00
C LEU A 923 -24.41 -32.70 -34.07
N ASP A 924 -23.43 -33.59 -33.94
CA ASP A 924 -23.63 -35.02 -33.80
C ASP A 924 -24.46 -35.29 -32.53
N GLU A 925 -24.16 -34.62 -31.41
CA GLU A 925 -24.94 -34.65 -30.17
C GLU A 925 -26.37 -34.09 -30.35
N VAL A 926 -26.53 -32.93 -31.00
CA VAL A 926 -27.85 -32.35 -31.30
C VAL A 926 -28.72 -33.28 -32.17
N THR A 927 -28.11 -34.17 -32.96
CA THR A 927 -28.79 -35.11 -33.86
C THR A 927 -28.66 -36.58 -33.43
N VAL A 928 -28.20 -36.81 -32.19
CA VAL A 928 -28.06 -38.15 -31.61
C VAL A 928 -29.42 -38.83 -31.54
N LYS A 929 -29.40 -40.17 -31.47
CA LYS A 929 -30.63 -40.95 -31.23
C LYS A 929 -30.71 -41.34 -29.76
N ASP A 930 -31.76 -40.87 -29.10
CA ASP A 930 -32.11 -41.27 -27.74
C ASP A 930 -32.99 -42.52 -27.79
N THR A 931 -32.68 -43.54 -26.99
CA THR A 931 -33.56 -44.70 -26.85
C THR A 931 -34.47 -44.50 -25.63
N LEU A 932 -35.77 -44.36 -25.88
CA LEU A 932 -36.81 -44.21 -24.86
C LEU A 932 -37.25 -45.60 -24.39
N GLU A 933 -36.70 -46.04 -23.26
CA GLU A 933 -37.01 -47.33 -22.64
C GLU A 933 -37.12 -47.25 -21.10
N GLY A 934 -37.54 -48.34 -20.46
CA GLY A 934 -37.83 -48.39 -19.02
C GLY A 934 -38.98 -47.45 -18.64
N ASP A 935 -38.81 -46.68 -17.57
CA ASP A 935 -39.82 -45.73 -17.10
C ASP A 935 -40.09 -44.61 -18.14
N ASN A 936 -39.09 -44.28 -18.96
CA ASN A 936 -39.10 -43.25 -20.00
C ASN A 936 -39.68 -43.73 -21.36
N CYS A 937 -40.26 -44.94 -21.44
CA CYS A 937 -40.93 -45.43 -22.67
C CYS A 937 -41.97 -44.42 -23.22
N TYR A 938 -42.01 -44.30 -24.54
CA TYR A 938 -42.91 -43.40 -25.26
C TYR A 938 -44.36 -43.90 -25.22
N THR A 939 -45.32 -43.05 -24.83
CA THR A 939 -46.75 -43.39 -24.93
C THR A 939 -47.21 -43.23 -26.38
N CYS A 940 -47.38 -44.35 -27.09
CA CYS A 940 -47.83 -44.36 -28.48
C CYS A 940 -49.30 -43.96 -28.58
N SER A 941 -49.60 -42.86 -29.29
CA SER A 941 -50.97 -42.39 -29.51
C SER A 941 -51.84 -43.37 -30.31
N GLN A 942 -51.27 -44.20 -31.18
CA GLN A 942 -52.02 -45.20 -31.95
C GLN A 942 -52.34 -46.47 -31.14
N CYS A 943 -51.45 -46.88 -30.21
CA CYS A 943 -51.60 -48.10 -29.42
C CYS A 943 -52.12 -47.83 -27.99
N ALA A 944 -52.21 -46.57 -27.58
CA ALA A 944 -52.52 -46.11 -26.21
C ALA A 944 -51.66 -46.76 -25.09
N ALA A 945 -50.47 -47.22 -25.43
CA ALA A 945 -49.57 -47.98 -24.55
C ALA A 945 -48.16 -47.40 -24.55
N LYS A 946 -47.40 -47.66 -23.47
CA LYS A 946 -45.95 -47.40 -23.42
C LYS A 946 -45.24 -48.38 -24.35
N VAL A 947 -44.49 -47.85 -25.30
CA VAL A 947 -43.64 -48.61 -26.24
C VAL A 947 -42.20 -48.09 -26.17
N ARG A 948 -41.24 -48.95 -26.47
CA ARG A 948 -39.86 -48.55 -26.73
C ARG A 948 -39.80 -47.77 -28.03
N ALA A 949 -39.04 -46.69 -28.07
CA ALA A 949 -38.93 -45.84 -29.25
C ALA A 949 -37.54 -45.20 -29.36
N GLU A 950 -37.08 -44.96 -30.58
CA GLU A 950 -35.94 -44.08 -30.84
C GLU A 950 -36.46 -42.66 -31.11
N LYS A 951 -36.00 -41.68 -30.31
CA LYS A 951 -36.21 -40.25 -30.55
C LYS A 951 -34.96 -39.66 -31.20
N ARG A 952 -35.14 -38.84 -32.23
CA ARG A 952 -34.05 -38.10 -32.88
C ARG A 952 -34.54 -36.74 -33.36
N ALA A 953 -33.79 -35.68 -33.05
CA ALA A 953 -33.95 -34.39 -33.70
C ALA A 953 -33.21 -34.37 -35.05
N CYS A 954 -33.83 -33.82 -36.09
CA CYS A 954 -33.24 -33.68 -37.42
C CYS A 954 -33.50 -32.28 -37.98
N PHE A 955 -32.55 -31.71 -38.72
CA PHE A 955 -32.79 -30.46 -39.45
C PHE A 955 -33.68 -30.73 -40.67
N LYS A 956 -34.90 -30.18 -40.69
CA LYS A 956 -35.83 -30.33 -41.84
C LYS A 956 -35.70 -29.17 -42.82
N LYS A 957 -35.62 -27.95 -42.31
CA LYS A 957 -35.35 -26.73 -43.07
C LYS A 957 -34.24 -25.96 -42.37
N LEU A 958 -33.15 -25.69 -43.09
CA LEU A 958 -32.12 -24.78 -42.60
C LEU A 958 -32.50 -23.32 -42.94
N PRO A 959 -32.20 -22.36 -42.05
CA PRO A 959 -32.36 -20.93 -42.36
C PRO A 959 -31.30 -20.46 -43.35
N ARG A 960 -31.46 -19.25 -43.91
CA ARG A 960 -30.42 -18.64 -44.75
C ARG A 960 -29.20 -18.22 -43.94
N ILE A 961 -29.42 -17.84 -42.68
CA ILE A 961 -28.39 -17.46 -41.71
C ILE A 961 -28.57 -18.37 -40.50
N LEU A 962 -27.61 -19.27 -40.28
CA LEU A 962 -27.64 -20.27 -39.22
C LEU A 962 -26.83 -19.78 -38.02
N CYS A 963 -27.51 -19.46 -36.93
CA CYS A 963 -26.89 -18.96 -35.70
C CYS A 963 -26.60 -20.12 -34.73
N PHE A 964 -25.33 -20.28 -34.33
CA PHE A 964 -24.91 -21.26 -33.32
C PHE A 964 -24.69 -20.57 -31.97
N ASN A 965 -25.41 -21.00 -30.93
CA ASN A 965 -25.20 -20.57 -29.55
C ASN A 965 -24.33 -21.60 -28.82
N THR A 966 -23.06 -21.27 -28.58
CA THR A 966 -22.13 -22.15 -27.87
C THR A 966 -22.36 -22.08 -26.35
N MET A 967 -22.90 -23.15 -25.77
CA MET A 967 -23.21 -23.30 -24.35
C MET A 967 -21.93 -23.41 -23.50
N ARG A 968 -21.25 -22.27 -23.29
CA ARG A 968 -20.02 -22.15 -22.50
C ARG A 968 -20.23 -21.82 -21.02
N TYR A 969 -21.48 -21.76 -20.56
CA TYR A 969 -21.78 -21.57 -19.14
C TYR A 969 -22.57 -22.78 -18.63
N THR A 970 -22.03 -23.46 -17.63
CA THR A 970 -22.59 -24.66 -17.02
C THR A 970 -22.76 -24.45 -15.53
N PHE A 971 -23.86 -24.92 -14.95
CA PHE A 971 -24.03 -24.90 -13.50
C PHE A 971 -23.30 -26.10 -12.91
N ASN A 972 -22.27 -25.85 -12.09
CA ASN A 972 -21.51 -26.89 -11.44
C ASN A 972 -22.22 -27.29 -10.13
N MET A 973 -22.77 -28.50 -10.10
CA MET A 973 -23.55 -29.03 -8.97
C MET A 973 -22.71 -29.23 -7.68
N LEU A 974 -21.37 -29.28 -7.78
CA LEU A 974 -20.48 -29.42 -6.62
C LEU A 974 -20.16 -28.07 -5.97
N THR A 975 -19.98 -27.02 -6.77
CA THR A 975 -19.69 -25.66 -6.28
C THR A 975 -20.96 -24.81 -6.07
N MET A 976 -22.09 -25.24 -6.63
CA MET A 976 -23.37 -24.51 -6.70
C MET A 976 -23.25 -23.15 -7.41
N LEU A 977 -22.29 -23.03 -8.34
CA LEU A 977 -22.02 -21.80 -9.10
C LEU A 977 -22.19 -22.02 -10.61
N LYS A 978 -22.50 -20.92 -11.33
CA LYS A 978 -22.38 -20.89 -12.80
C LYS A 978 -20.91 -20.71 -13.16
N GLU A 979 -20.34 -21.70 -13.82
CA GLU A 979 -18.93 -21.73 -14.22
C GLU A 979 -18.80 -21.61 -15.74
N LYS A 980 -17.69 -21.01 -16.20
CA LYS A 980 -17.40 -20.82 -17.61
C LYS A 980 -16.51 -21.94 -18.14
N VAL A 981 -17.04 -22.69 -19.10
CA VAL A 981 -16.33 -23.73 -19.85
C VAL A 981 -15.34 -23.08 -20.82
N ASN A 982 -14.08 -23.00 -20.39
CA ASN A 982 -12.97 -22.42 -21.15
C ASN A 982 -12.20 -23.46 -22.00
N THR A 983 -12.76 -24.67 -22.19
CA THR A 983 -12.14 -25.70 -23.03
C THR A 983 -12.02 -25.25 -24.49
N HIS A 984 -11.00 -25.76 -25.17
CA HIS A 984 -10.79 -25.55 -26.60
C HIS A 984 -11.92 -26.19 -27.41
N PHE A 985 -12.59 -25.40 -28.24
CA PHE A 985 -13.67 -25.82 -29.12
C PHE A 985 -13.47 -25.17 -30.48
N SER A 986 -13.22 -25.96 -31.52
CA SER A 986 -12.99 -25.47 -32.88
C SER A 986 -14.23 -25.55 -33.77
N PHE A 987 -14.33 -24.64 -34.73
CA PHE A 987 -15.40 -24.62 -35.74
C PHE A 987 -14.79 -24.33 -37.12
N PRO A 988 -15.29 -24.97 -38.20
CA PRO A 988 -14.71 -24.82 -39.53
C PRO A 988 -15.21 -23.54 -40.23
N MET A 989 -14.38 -22.97 -41.10
CA MET A 989 -14.78 -21.84 -41.98
C MET A 989 -15.79 -22.24 -43.08
N ARG A 990 -15.94 -23.56 -43.33
CA ARG A 990 -16.97 -24.14 -44.21
C ARG A 990 -17.57 -25.33 -43.49
N LEU A 991 -18.86 -25.28 -43.24
CA LEU A 991 -19.61 -26.33 -42.54
C LEU A 991 -20.59 -26.97 -43.53
N ASP A 992 -20.44 -28.28 -43.76
CA ASP A 992 -21.49 -29.03 -44.46
C ASP A 992 -22.55 -29.48 -43.46
N MET A 993 -23.78 -29.01 -43.66
CA MET A 993 -24.95 -29.41 -42.87
C MET A 993 -25.69 -30.61 -43.46
N SER A 994 -25.24 -31.16 -44.59
CA SER A 994 -25.93 -32.25 -45.28
C SER A 994 -26.05 -33.50 -44.40
N GLY A 995 -25.04 -33.86 -43.63
CA GLY A 995 -25.09 -35.01 -42.71
C GLY A 995 -26.18 -34.92 -41.63
N TYR A 996 -26.64 -33.70 -41.30
CA TYR A 996 -27.54 -33.43 -40.17
C TYR A 996 -29.02 -33.25 -40.57
N VAL A 997 -29.33 -33.27 -41.88
CA VAL A 997 -30.72 -33.09 -42.33
C VAL A 997 -31.53 -34.39 -42.37
N GLU A 998 -32.84 -34.27 -42.15
CA GLU A 998 -33.80 -35.38 -42.04
C GLU A 998 -33.69 -36.40 -43.19
N LYS A 999 -33.43 -35.93 -44.43
CA LYS A 999 -33.27 -36.76 -45.64
C LYS A 999 -32.02 -37.67 -45.66
N HIS A 1000 -31.06 -37.49 -44.76
CA HIS A 1000 -29.88 -38.35 -44.65
C HIS A 1000 -29.87 -39.12 -43.31
N LEU A 1001 -30.40 -38.52 -42.24
CA LEU A 1001 -30.48 -39.16 -40.91
C LEU A 1001 -31.64 -40.15 -40.75
N MET A 1002 -32.72 -40.03 -41.53
CA MET A 1002 -33.85 -40.95 -41.50
C MET A 1002 -33.76 -41.99 -42.62
N PRO A 1003 -33.96 -43.29 -42.35
CA PRO A 1003 -34.00 -44.33 -43.38
C PRO A 1003 -35.05 -44.05 -44.47
N ALA A 1004 -34.74 -44.38 -45.73
CA ALA A 1004 -35.58 -44.08 -46.89
C ALA A 1004 -37.04 -44.58 -46.77
N GLN A 1005 -37.27 -45.68 -46.05
CA GLN A 1005 -38.62 -46.22 -45.79
C GLN A 1005 -39.52 -45.30 -44.95
N TYR A 1006 -38.95 -44.37 -44.19
CA TYR A 1006 -39.68 -43.37 -43.39
C TYR A 1006 -39.68 -41.98 -44.01
N GLN A 1007 -38.84 -41.72 -45.01
CA GLN A 1007 -38.85 -40.45 -45.73
C GLN A 1007 -40.20 -40.32 -46.46
N GLY A 1008 -40.93 -39.24 -46.18
CA GLY A 1008 -42.23 -39.00 -46.79
C GLY A 1008 -42.10 -38.93 -48.31
N LYS A 1009 -42.96 -39.66 -49.03
CA LYS A 1009 -43.07 -39.54 -50.49
C LYS A 1009 -43.55 -38.14 -50.86
N ASN A 1010 -42.64 -37.22 -51.10
CA ASN A 1010 -42.97 -35.98 -51.80
C ASN A 1010 -43.24 -36.29 -53.27
N LYS A 1011 -44.51 -36.15 -53.66
CA LYS A 1011 -44.87 -35.62 -54.97
C LYS A 1011 -44.60 -34.11 -54.99
#